data_AF-A0A1W9WQ66-F1
#
_entry.id   AF-A0A1W9WQ66-F1
#
_cell.length_a   1.000
_cell.length_b   1.000
_cell.length_c   1.000
_cell.angle_alpha   90.00
_cell.angle_beta   90.00
_cell.angle_gamma   90.00
#
_symmetry.space_group_name_H-M   'P 1'
#
loop_
_entity.id
_entity.type
_entity.pdbx_description
1 polymer ?
#
loop_
_entity_poly.entity_id
_entity_poly.type
_entity_poly.pdbx_seq_one_letter_code
_entity_poly.pdbx_strand_id
1 'polypeptide(L)'
;MDREIFFAGIDVGSISLNGVVINRDREIVYEAPYERHLGKVNERVLALIMDFYHRFGEDGIRSISFTGNHGKKLSERLNTPYEFETISQVLGTLFVEPDVKTIISMGGQETALFQINHMPSNRGSSVHPPSEWELAYFNTNGPCASGTGSFIDQQAQRLATSIYSREVNTSQDQLDRILEDFIALGKKSVKPANVACRCTVFTKSDMIHLQNRGEKLEDIIYGLHVGNARNYMSTIVSNRSLEKPIVFVGGLSINELQVKALQSYVPDLSVPPYNTSIGALGVALAAMERKIQKGLEDGDAPLDLSLLKRLASDQGEEVPVASRLVIRKTIFPETNEIKRRSDNKHQKVFLGIDIGSTTTKYALINEAHEIVGKNYVHTKGKPIEVTQELLKDLLHKAGDEMEIVGTATTGSGRNVVGDFLNVDLIIDEITAHARGAVEIDPQVDTLFEIGGQDAKYVSIANTYPLDFDMNKVCAAGTGSFLHELANKYGISIVEEFQNIALSSEAPVKLAERCTVFMESDLVSYHQKGVGTRDLIAGLCYAIVYNYLNRVVEKRKIGERVMFLGGPSLNKGVVAAFENVLGRALIVPPHREVLGAYGAAISVHEQMRLLNQEKTGFRGLKSAISDRMDFTEKICRADSRCHNQCKLKIYDFDGRKSIWGGECGRYEFTRNRGAKEINFFALRQEIWETHMAGAYETLSDKPLLQVDDRPTVGLQRALYGQQDAVLWAHFFDRLGYRLVLTPPTNAKLSQMGIEAMAAETCYPVKVSHGHVKALVGQTAFLFLPSVVNMGKSRDKEKGFYCPMVQSNSYMVRMALDLDMRNVLNPVVHLKYDPETLALELTKQLRPKLSLKTHQVRDALYYALGREQQFQEAISRKGLEILESHPAGEPLVVVTGRPYNLYDERLNLRLGHHMAKIGVKAVPMDFMDVSSVDLSDFPSMYWGLGAKILRTAKIVASNPDFFGLHLTNFGCGADSFLEHFFRHIMGDKAYMILELDEHSAVAGVMTRLEAYKNVIDNSIQKAQLEIEEPRKLAN
;
A
#
# COMPACT_ATOMS: atom_id res chain seq x y z
N MET A 1 -40.73 -14.51 49.13
CA MET A 1 -40.22 -14.68 47.75
C MET A 1 -38.87 -14.01 47.74
N ASP A 2 -37.79 -14.80 47.71
CA ASP A 2 -36.46 -14.25 47.46
C ASP A 2 -36.49 -13.56 46.10
N ARG A 3 -36.23 -12.26 46.08
CA ARG A 3 -36.09 -11.54 44.81
C ARG A 3 -34.86 -12.14 44.11
N GLU A 4 -35.06 -12.61 42.88
CA GLU A 4 -33.99 -13.10 42.03
C GLU A 4 -32.98 -11.95 41.81
N ILE A 5 -31.70 -12.25 41.96
CA ILE A 5 -30.63 -11.26 41.90
C ILE A 5 -29.85 -11.43 40.60
N PHE A 6 -29.67 -10.33 39.89
CA PHE A 6 -29.00 -10.29 38.59
C PHE A 6 -27.70 -9.48 38.63
N PHE A 7 -26.75 -9.87 37.79
CA PHE A 7 -25.51 -9.15 37.53
C PHE A 7 -25.44 -8.85 36.04
N ALA A 8 -25.27 -7.57 35.70
CA ALA A 8 -25.19 -7.13 34.32
C ALA A 8 -23.75 -6.74 33.97
N GLY A 9 -23.26 -7.27 32.86
CA GLY A 9 -21.99 -6.89 32.27
C GLY A 9 -22.21 -6.13 30.97
N ILE A 10 -21.44 -5.07 30.79
CA ILE A 10 -21.47 -4.24 29.58
C ILE A 10 -20.05 -4.12 29.03
N ASP A 11 -19.85 -4.60 27.81
CA ASP A 11 -18.62 -4.40 27.07
C ASP A 11 -18.79 -3.22 26.11
N VAL A 12 -18.07 -2.13 26.39
CA VAL A 12 -18.08 -0.90 25.59
C VAL A 12 -16.79 -0.85 24.78
N GLY A 13 -16.82 -1.59 23.67
CA GLY A 13 -15.73 -1.70 22.72
C GLY A 13 -15.47 -0.42 21.94
N SER A 14 -14.57 -0.48 20.96
CA SER A 14 -14.18 0.69 20.14
C SER A 14 -15.25 1.15 19.16
N ILE A 15 -16.10 0.24 18.69
CA ILE A 15 -17.18 0.50 17.72
C ILE A 15 -18.54 -0.08 18.14
N SER A 16 -18.55 -1.01 19.09
CA SER A 16 -19.70 -1.83 19.47
C SER A 16 -20.00 -1.76 20.96
N LEU A 17 -21.23 -2.08 21.30
CA LEU A 17 -21.76 -2.18 22.64
C LEU A 17 -22.40 -3.57 22.79
N ASN A 18 -21.94 -4.35 23.76
CA ASN A 18 -22.48 -5.67 24.06
C ASN A 18 -22.95 -5.72 25.52
N GLY A 19 -24.03 -6.44 25.78
CA GLY A 19 -24.64 -6.52 27.11
C GLY A 19 -25.07 -7.93 27.46
N VAL A 20 -24.79 -8.37 28.68
CA VAL A 20 -25.20 -9.69 29.20
C VAL A 20 -25.70 -9.54 30.63
N VAL A 21 -26.75 -10.28 30.98
CA VAL A 21 -27.27 -10.37 32.34
C VAL A 21 -27.24 -11.83 32.78
N ILE A 22 -26.67 -12.08 33.97
CA ILE A 22 -26.61 -13.41 34.60
C ILE A 22 -27.34 -13.42 35.94
N ASN A 23 -27.87 -14.57 36.34
CA ASN A 23 -28.41 -14.78 37.70
C ASN A 23 -27.34 -15.30 38.68
N ARG A 24 -27.73 -15.54 39.94
CA ARG A 24 -26.84 -16.07 40.99
C ARG A 24 -26.29 -17.47 40.71
N ASP A 25 -26.98 -18.27 39.91
CA ASP A 25 -26.58 -19.62 39.52
C ASP A 25 -25.64 -19.62 38.29
N ARG A 26 -25.18 -18.43 37.88
CA ARG A 26 -24.31 -18.18 36.71
C ARG A 26 -25.03 -18.40 35.37
N GLU A 27 -26.35 -18.52 35.35
CA GLU A 27 -27.10 -18.71 34.11
C GLU A 27 -27.25 -17.38 33.36
N ILE A 28 -27.04 -17.41 32.04
CA ILE A 28 -27.27 -16.26 31.17
C ILE A 28 -28.79 -16.13 30.98
N VAL A 29 -29.37 -15.11 31.60
CA VAL A 29 -30.83 -14.85 31.52
C VAL A 29 -31.18 -13.90 30.37
N TYR A 30 -30.22 -13.10 29.91
CA TYR A 30 -30.39 -12.22 28.75
C TYR A 30 -29.07 -11.84 28.10
N GLU A 31 -29.05 -11.89 26.78
CA GLU A 31 -28.02 -11.30 25.92
C GLU A 31 -28.68 -10.17 25.13
N ALA A 32 -28.14 -8.96 25.27
CA ALA A 32 -28.57 -7.82 24.48
C ALA A 32 -28.11 -7.99 23.02
N PRO A 33 -28.90 -7.58 22.02
CA PRO A 33 -28.48 -7.60 20.62
C PRO A 33 -27.15 -6.85 20.43
N TYR A 34 -26.27 -7.41 19.60
CA TYR A 34 -25.04 -6.73 19.19
C TYR A 34 -25.37 -5.38 18.53
N GLU A 35 -24.86 -4.28 19.08
CA GLU A 35 -25.15 -2.93 18.58
C GLU A 35 -23.85 -2.16 18.30
N ARG A 36 -23.80 -1.41 17.20
CA ARG A 36 -22.72 -0.44 16.95
C ARG A 36 -23.11 0.92 17.52
N HIS A 37 -22.23 1.52 18.33
CA HIS A 37 -22.56 2.79 18.98
C HIS A 37 -22.35 4.03 18.09
N LEU A 38 -21.66 3.91 16.95
CA LEU A 38 -21.46 5.01 15.95
C LEU A 38 -20.99 6.34 16.57
N GLY A 39 -20.08 6.27 17.55
CA GLY A 39 -19.59 7.44 18.30
C GLY A 39 -20.53 7.96 19.41
N LYS A 40 -21.79 7.51 19.46
CA LYS A 40 -22.80 7.89 20.47
C LYS A 40 -22.73 7.00 21.72
N VAL A 41 -21.54 6.84 22.28
CA VAL A 41 -21.27 5.87 23.36
C VAL A 41 -22.20 6.09 24.56
N ASN A 42 -22.26 7.31 25.10
CA ASN A 42 -23.04 7.62 26.32
C ASN A 42 -24.54 7.41 26.12
N GLU A 43 -25.08 7.81 24.96
CA GLU A 43 -26.50 7.67 24.61
C GLU A 43 -26.90 6.19 24.53
N ARG A 44 -26.08 5.37 23.87
CA ARG A 44 -26.35 3.94 23.68
C ARG A 44 -26.17 3.13 24.96
N VAL A 45 -25.15 3.43 25.75
CA VAL A 45 -24.97 2.82 27.08
C VAL A 45 -26.16 3.14 27.98
N LEU A 46 -26.65 4.40 27.96
CA LEU A 46 -27.84 4.78 28.72
C LEU A 46 -29.08 3.98 28.27
N ALA A 47 -29.28 3.83 26.96
CA ALA A 47 -30.40 3.05 26.42
C ALA A 47 -30.33 1.58 26.86
N LEU A 48 -29.15 0.96 26.83
CA LEU A 48 -28.92 -0.41 27.26
C LEU A 48 -29.21 -0.61 28.76
N ILE A 49 -28.71 0.29 29.61
CA ILE A 49 -28.98 0.24 31.06
C ILE A 49 -30.49 0.40 31.34
N MET A 50 -31.17 1.29 30.61
CA MET A 50 -32.62 1.45 30.74
C MET A 50 -33.38 0.19 30.30
N ASP A 51 -32.94 -0.50 29.25
CA ASP A 51 -33.53 -1.78 28.85
C ASP A 51 -33.34 -2.86 29.94
N PHE A 52 -32.17 -2.93 30.55
CA PHE A 52 -31.93 -3.83 31.69
C PHE A 52 -32.86 -3.53 32.87
N TYR A 53 -32.98 -2.27 33.28
CA TYR A 53 -33.89 -1.88 34.36
C TYR A 53 -35.36 -2.11 34.00
N HIS A 54 -35.73 -1.94 32.74
CA HIS A 54 -37.09 -2.22 32.29
C HIS A 54 -37.44 -3.72 32.39
N ARG A 55 -36.49 -4.60 32.07
CA ARG A 55 -36.68 -6.06 32.09
C ARG A 55 -36.60 -6.67 33.48
N PHE A 56 -35.63 -6.26 34.29
CA PHE A 56 -35.28 -6.93 35.55
C PHE A 56 -35.61 -6.12 36.80
N GLY A 57 -36.04 -4.87 36.64
CA GLY A 57 -36.26 -3.91 37.72
C GLY A 57 -34.93 -3.37 38.28
N GLU A 58 -34.93 -2.11 38.69
CA GLU A 58 -33.75 -1.46 39.28
C GLU A 58 -33.25 -2.20 40.54
N ASP A 59 -34.18 -2.62 41.41
CA ASP A 59 -33.88 -3.39 42.61
C ASP A 59 -33.39 -4.83 42.34
N GLY A 60 -33.62 -5.37 41.13
CA GLY A 60 -33.24 -6.73 40.75
C GLY A 60 -31.79 -6.85 40.29
N ILE A 61 -31.20 -5.75 39.79
CA ILE A 61 -29.83 -5.72 39.30
C ILE A 61 -28.89 -5.28 40.42
N ARG A 62 -28.05 -6.19 40.89
CA ARG A 62 -27.13 -5.95 42.02
C ARG A 62 -25.87 -5.20 41.63
N SER A 63 -25.43 -5.37 40.39
CA SER A 63 -24.25 -4.72 39.86
C SER A 63 -24.37 -4.58 38.34
N ILE A 64 -23.99 -3.41 37.83
CA ILE A 64 -23.69 -3.16 36.42
C ILE A 64 -22.20 -2.91 36.34
N SER A 65 -21.49 -3.75 35.59
CA SER A 65 -20.03 -3.70 35.51
C SER A 65 -19.58 -3.54 34.06
N PHE A 66 -18.47 -2.83 33.87
CA PHE A 66 -18.00 -2.45 32.53
C PHE A 66 -16.66 -3.08 32.16
N THR A 67 -16.50 -3.38 30.89
CA THR A 67 -15.22 -3.69 30.26
C THR A 67 -15.07 -2.94 28.94
N GLY A 68 -13.92 -3.10 28.28
CA GLY A 68 -13.62 -2.47 27.01
C GLY A 68 -13.07 -1.04 27.13
N ASN A 69 -12.56 -0.55 26.00
CA ASN A 69 -11.86 0.74 25.89
C ASN A 69 -12.63 1.93 26.46
N HIS A 70 -13.93 2.02 26.18
CA HIS A 70 -14.75 3.13 26.67
C HIS A 70 -15.36 2.83 28.03
N GLY A 71 -15.43 1.55 28.43
CA GLY A 71 -16.00 1.10 29.69
C GLY A 71 -15.26 1.64 30.90
N LYS A 72 -13.93 1.81 30.81
CA LYS A 72 -13.12 2.32 31.94
C LYS A 72 -13.56 3.72 32.39
N LYS A 73 -13.62 4.66 31.45
CA LYS A 73 -14.01 6.06 31.74
C LYS A 73 -15.44 6.15 32.24
N LEU A 74 -16.34 5.36 31.65
CA LEU A 74 -17.73 5.29 32.09
C LEU A 74 -17.81 4.75 33.52
N SER A 75 -17.03 3.71 33.81
CA SER A 75 -17.03 3.07 35.11
C SER A 75 -16.50 3.98 36.23
N GLU A 76 -15.42 4.72 35.96
CA GLU A 76 -14.88 5.75 36.87
C GLU A 76 -15.90 6.86 37.15
N ARG A 77 -16.64 7.30 36.13
CA ARG A 77 -17.66 8.36 36.25
C ARG A 77 -18.91 7.90 36.98
N LEU A 78 -19.33 6.67 36.72
CA LEU A 78 -20.53 6.04 37.29
C LEU A 78 -20.27 5.35 38.63
N ASN A 79 -19.01 5.30 39.06
CA ASN A 79 -18.56 4.60 40.26
C ASN A 79 -19.00 3.12 40.28
N THR A 80 -18.85 2.45 39.14
CA THR A 80 -19.16 1.02 38.98
C THR A 80 -17.90 0.16 38.95
N PRO A 81 -18.01 -1.18 39.00
CA PRO A 81 -16.87 -2.05 38.78
C PRO A 81 -16.37 -2.00 37.33
N TYR A 82 -15.06 -2.12 37.16
CA TYR A 82 -14.40 -2.30 35.87
C TYR A 82 -13.49 -3.53 35.92
N GLU A 83 -13.41 -4.24 34.80
CA GLU A 83 -12.42 -5.29 34.57
C GLU A 83 -11.78 -5.12 33.20
N PHE A 84 -10.49 -5.46 33.11
CA PHE A 84 -9.79 -5.38 31.83
C PHE A 84 -10.39 -6.35 30.80
N GLU A 85 -10.48 -5.90 29.55
CA GLU A 85 -11.10 -6.67 28.46
C GLU A 85 -10.42 -8.02 28.25
N THR A 86 -9.08 -8.07 28.28
CA THR A 86 -8.30 -9.31 28.20
C THR A 86 -8.74 -10.35 29.23
N ILE A 87 -8.93 -9.95 30.49
CA ILE A 87 -9.34 -10.86 31.56
C ILE A 87 -10.80 -11.27 31.37
N SER A 88 -11.66 -10.30 31.05
CA SER A 88 -13.09 -10.53 30.85
C SER A 88 -13.34 -11.49 29.68
N GLN A 89 -12.64 -11.32 28.56
CA GLN A 89 -12.76 -12.23 27.42
C GLN A 89 -12.33 -13.66 27.77
N VAL A 90 -11.23 -13.84 28.51
CA VAL A 90 -10.76 -15.16 28.94
C VAL A 90 -11.77 -15.81 29.90
N LEU A 91 -12.27 -15.07 30.90
CA LEU A 91 -13.25 -15.56 31.86
C LEU A 91 -14.57 -15.99 31.20
N GLY A 92 -15.11 -15.13 30.32
CA GLY A 92 -16.34 -15.45 29.59
C GLY A 92 -16.14 -16.66 28.68
N THR A 93 -14.96 -16.81 28.05
CA THR A 93 -14.70 -17.94 27.16
C THR A 93 -14.59 -19.23 27.93
N LEU A 94 -13.84 -19.26 29.05
CA LEU A 94 -13.72 -20.44 29.91
C LEU A 94 -15.04 -20.86 30.56
N PHE A 95 -15.97 -19.92 30.72
CA PHE A 95 -17.32 -20.26 31.17
C PHE A 95 -18.10 -21.05 30.11
N VAL A 96 -17.98 -20.66 28.84
CA VAL A 96 -18.70 -21.27 27.72
C VAL A 96 -18.01 -22.52 27.18
N GLU A 97 -16.68 -22.51 27.17
CA GLU A 97 -15.81 -23.61 26.73
C GLU A 97 -14.70 -23.86 27.78
N PRO A 98 -14.97 -24.67 28.83
CA PRO A 98 -14.07 -24.83 29.98
C PRO A 98 -12.71 -25.45 29.66
N ASP A 99 -12.59 -26.20 28.56
CA ASP A 99 -11.35 -26.88 28.18
C ASP A 99 -10.54 -26.08 27.14
N VAL A 100 -10.95 -24.86 26.80
CA VAL A 100 -10.33 -24.04 25.74
C VAL A 100 -8.86 -23.76 26.03
N LYS A 101 -8.00 -24.02 25.05
CA LYS A 101 -6.56 -23.73 25.16
C LYS A 101 -6.11 -22.53 24.36
N THR A 102 -6.83 -22.20 23.30
CA THR A 102 -6.49 -21.06 22.45
C THR A 102 -7.75 -20.26 22.12
N ILE A 103 -7.68 -18.96 22.35
CA ILE A 103 -8.75 -18.02 22.04
C ILE A 103 -8.21 -17.03 21.02
N ILE A 104 -8.83 -17.03 19.83
CA ILE A 104 -8.66 -16.00 18.81
C ILE A 104 -9.77 -14.98 19.05
N SER A 105 -9.41 -13.72 19.31
CA SER A 105 -10.37 -12.63 19.49
C SER A 105 -10.16 -11.59 18.39
N MET A 106 -11.18 -11.32 17.58
CA MET A 106 -11.12 -10.24 16.58
C MET A 106 -12.34 -9.34 16.72
N GLY A 107 -12.13 -8.16 17.29
CA GLY A 107 -13.13 -7.13 17.49
C GLY A 107 -13.03 -5.99 16.47
N GLY A 108 -13.59 -4.84 16.84
CA GLY A 108 -13.67 -3.68 15.97
C GLY A 108 -12.32 -3.07 15.59
N GLN A 109 -11.52 -2.66 16.56
CA GLN A 109 -10.18 -2.10 16.35
C GLN A 109 -9.09 -2.92 17.03
N GLU A 110 -9.49 -3.98 17.74
CA GLU A 110 -8.61 -4.81 18.53
C GLU A 110 -8.73 -6.26 18.09
N THR A 111 -7.58 -6.91 18.08
CA THR A 111 -7.43 -8.30 17.74
C THR A 111 -6.39 -8.89 18.67
N ALA A 112 -6.71 -10.04 19.27
CA ALA A 112 -5.89 -10.67 20.29
C ALA A 112 -5.81 -12.19 20.12
N LEU A 113 -4.71 -12.76 20.62
CA LEU A 113 -4.52 -14.19 20.83
C LEU A 113 -4.31 -14.43 22.32
N PHE A 114 -5.04 -15.39 22.89
CA PHE A 114 -4.83 -15.87 24.26
C PHE A 114 -4.52 -17.38 24.25
N GLN A 115 -3.54 -17.81 25.03
CA GLN A 115 -3.24 -19.23 25.25
C GLN A 115 -3.38 -19.56 26.74
N ILE A 116 -4.13 -20.61 27.02
CA ILE A 116 -4.53 -21.02 28.37
C ILE A 116 -3.87 -22.35 28.71
N ASN A 117 -3.22 -22.40 29.88
CA ASN A 117 -2.76 -23.66 30.47
C ASN A 117 -3.76 -24.09 31.53
N HIS A 118 -4.12 -25.37 31.52
CA HIS A 118 -4.92 -26.02 32.57
C HIS A 118 -3.98 -26.74 33.53
N MET A 119 -4.03 -26.38 34.81
CA MET A 119 -3.26 -27.05 35.85
C MET A 119 -3.96 -28.36 36.27
N PRO A 120 -3.20 -29.42 36.62
CA PRO A 120 -3.78 -30.63 37.16
C PRO A 120 -4.47 -30.33 38.49
N SER A 121 -5.75 -30.70 38.61
CA SER A 121 -6.45 -30.59 39.88
C SER A 121 -5.79 -31.48 40.93
N ASN A 122 -5.37 -30.91 42.06
CA ASN A 122 -4.94 -31.69 43.21
C ASN A 122 -6.13 -32.51 43.71
N ARG A 123 -6.11 -33.82 43.45
CA ARG A 123 -7.09 -34.80 43.92
C ARG A 123 -7.12 -34.82 45.46
N GLY A 124 -7.99 -34.02 46.07
CA GLY A 124 -8.13 -34.01 47.53
C GLY A 124 -9.22 -33.14 48.15
N SER A 125 -9.87 -32.22 47.43
CA SER A 125 -10.95 -31.40 47.99
C SER A 125 -12.16 -31.35 47.07
N SER A 126 -13.31 -31.82 47.56
CA SER A 126 -14.57 -31.97 46.82
C SER A 126 -15.38 -30.66 46.71
N VAL A 127 -14.73 -29.49 46.73
CA VAL A 127 -15.42 -28.18 46.87
C VAL A 127 -14.90 -27.08 45.92
N HIS A 128 -14.07 -27.36 44.90
CA HIS A 128 -13.64 -26.34 43.92
C HIS A 128 -13.99 -26.70 42.45
N PRO A 129 -14.33 -25.71 41.59
CA PRO A 129 -14.83 -25.88 40.20
C PRO A 129 -13.66 -26.20 39.22
N PRO A 130 -13.82 -26.20 37.87
CA PRO A 130 -12.94 -26.93 36.94
C PRO A 130 -11.49 -26.42 36.99
N SER A 131 -10.54 -27.26 36.55
CA SER A 131 -9.07 -27.05 36.56
C SER A 131 -8.64 -25.59 36.73
N GLU A 132 -7.84 -25.30 37.76
CA GLU A 132 -7.16 -24.00 37.87
C GLU A 132 -6.46 -23.71 36.53
N TRP A 133 -6.68 -22.52 35.97
CA TRP A 133 -6.16 -22.12 34.68
C TRP A 133 -5.23 -20.92 34.86
N GLU A 134 -4.27 -20.77 33.95
CA GLU A 134 -3.46 -19.56 33.84
C GLU A 134 -3.43 -19.07 32.39
N LEU A 135 -3.43 -17.75 32.21
CA LEU A 135 -3.17 -17.12 30.91
C LEU A 135 -1.67 -17.21 30.61
N ALA A 136 -1.26 -18.30 29.97
CA ALA A 136 0.13 -18.60 29.66
C ALA A 136 0.76 -17.60 28.68
N TYR A 137 -0.04 -17.09 27.75
CA TYR A 137 0.41 -16.11 26.78
C TYR A 137 -0.75 -15.26 26.28
N PHE A 138 -0.47 -13.99 25.98
CA PHE A 138 -1.35 -13.17 25.18
C PHE A 138 -0.56 -12.26 24.22
N ASN A 139 -1.19 -11.91 23.09
CA ASN A 139 -0.68 -10.93 22.14
C ASN A 139 -1.82 -10.10 21.58
N THR A 140 -1.59 -8.83 21.28
CA THR A 140 -2.60 -7.88 20.76
C THR A 140 -2.01 -7.06 19.62
N ASN A 141 -2.85 -6.59 18.69
CA ASN A 141 -2.42 -5.67 17.64
C ASN A 141 -2.08 -4.28 18.20
N GLY A 142 -1.20 -3.55 17.50
CA GLY A 142 -0.98 -2.13 17.76
C GLY A 142 -2.17 -1.25 17.33
N PRO A 143 -2.09 0.08 17.44
CA PRO A 143 -3.20 1.02 17.16
C PRO A 143 -3.64 1.09 15.68
N CYS A 144 -3.10 0.24 14.81
CA CYS A 144 -3.49 0.17 13.42
C CYS A 144 -4.73 -0.73 13.27
N ALA A 145 -5.76 -0.23 12.59
CA ALA A 145 -6.97 -1.01 12.29
C ALA A 145 -6.74 -2.19 11.33
N SER A 146 -5.54 -2.35 10.75
CA SER A 146 -5.24 -3.49 9.88
C SER A 146 -5.34 -4.81 10.65
N GLY A 147 -6.06 -5.79 10.11
CA GLY A 147 -6.27 -7.06 10.81
C GLY A 147 -7.49 -7.09 11.75
N THR A 148 -8.42 -6.13 11.64
CA THR A 148 -9.56 -5.95 12.58
C THR A 148 -10.91 -5.90 11.86
N GLY A 149 -12.02 -5.89 12.61
CA GLY A 149 -13.37 -5.77 12.07
C GLY A 149 -13.61 -4.45 11.33
N SER A 150 -13.11 -3.34 11.88
CA SER A 150 -13.21 -2.01 11.24
C SER A 150 -12.54 -1.98 9.89
N PHE A 151 -11.46 -2.74 9.70
CA PHE A 151 -10.80 -2.84 8.39
C PHE A 151 -11.72 -3.46 7.33
N ILE A 152 -12.43 -4.54 7.69
CA ILE A 152 -13.42 -5.18 6.82
C ILE A 152 -14.60 -4.25 6.57
N ASP A 153 -15.14 -3.61 7.62
CA ASP A 153 -16.26 -2.68 7.51
C ASP A 153 -15.96 -1.53 6.53
N GLN A 154 -14.77 -0.93 6.67
CA GLN A 154 -14.32 0.14 5.78
C GLN A 154 -14.23 -0.33 4.33
N GLN A 155 -13.72 -1.54 4.08
CA GLN A 155 -13.63 -2.07 2.70
C GLN A 155 -15.00 -2.46 2.14
N ALA A 156 -15.90 -2.99 2.98
CA ALA A 156 -17.26 -3.35 2.60
C ALA A 156 -18.07 -2.12 2.20
N GLN A 157 -18.06 -1.07 3.04
CA GLN A 157 -18.75 0.19 2.74
C GLN A 157 -18.22 0.84 1.44
N ARG A 158 -16.92 0.72 1.18
CA ARG A 158 -16.32 1.20 -0.08
C ARG A 158 -16.86 0.43 -1.30
N LEU A 159 -16.85 -0.90 -1.24
CA LEU A 159 -17.35 -1.75 -2.32
C LEU A 159 -18.88 -1.73 -2.44
N ALA A 160 -19.60 -1.29 -1.41
CA ALA A 160 -21.04 -1.11 -1.43
C ALA A 160 -21.49 -0.22 -2.61
N THR A 161 -20.72 0.81 -2.98
CA THR A 161 -21.03 1.67 -4.14
C THR A 161 -21.00 0.93 -5.49
N SER A 162 -20.32 -0.23 -5.55
CA SER A 162 -20.29 -1.11 -6.72
C SER A 162 -21.43 -2.13 -6.68
N ILE A 163 -22.01 -2.40 -5.50
CA ILE A 163 -23.14 -3.30 -5.27
C ILE A 163 -24.48 -2.54 -5.40
N TYR A 164 -24.56 -1.31 -4.88
CA TYR A 164 -25.77 -0.50 -4.80
C TYR A 164 -25.67 0.77 -5.65
N SER A 165 -26.76 1.14 -6.33
CA SER A 165 -26.84 2.36 -7.14
C SER A 165 -27.19 3.60 -6.28
N ARG A 166 -26.15 4.40 -6.00
CA ARG A 166 -26.14 5.86 -5.70
C ARG A 166 -26.76 6.46 -4.44
N GLU A 167 -27.41 5.75 -3.53
CA GLU A 167 -27.81 6.35 -2.24
C GLU A 167 -27.38 5.49 -1.05
N VAL A 168 -26.32 5.93 -0.36
CA VAL A 168 -25.88 5.33 0.90
C VAL A 168 -26.22 6.27 2.03
N ASN A 169 -27.32 5.98 2.75
CA ASN A 169 -27.66 6.66 3.98
C ASN A 169 -26.97 5.94 5.14
N THR A 170 -26.51 6.67 6.15
CA THR A 170 -25.64 6.13 7.21
C THR A 170 -26.47 5.58 8.38
N SER A 171 -27.49 4.77 8.11
CA SER A 171 -28.24 4.06 9.16
C SER A 171 -27.59 2.71 9.48
N GLN A 172 -27.75 2.26 10.73
CA GLN A 172 -27.25 0.95 11.19
C GLN A 172 -27.78 -0.19 10.30
N ASP A 173 -29.09 -0.20 10.03
CA ASP A 173 -29.75 -1.19 9.16
C ASP A 173 -29.20 -1.23 7.74
N GLN A 174 -28.65 -0.12 7.23
CA GLN A 174 -28.04 -0.09 5.92
C GLN A 174 -26.62 -0.66 5.94
N LEU A 175 -25.83 -0.36 6.98
CA LEU A 175 -24.49 -0.93 7.14
C LEU A 175 -24.55 -2.45 7.29
N ASP A 176 -25.49 -2.95 8.09
CA ASP A 176 -25.65 -4.39 8.32
C ASP A 176 -26.07 -5.12 7.04
N ARG A 177 -27.01 -4.54 6.26
CA ARG A 177 -27.36 -5.06 4.92
C ARG A 177 -26.18 -5.06 3.93
N ILE A 178 -25.39 -3.99 3.92
CA ILE A 178 -24.18 -3.91 3.09
C ILE A 178 -23.22 -5.05 3.43
N LEU A 179 -23.01 -5.30 4.72
CA LEU A 179 -22.10 -6.36 5.19
C LEU A 179 -22.63 -7.76 4.85
N GLU A 180 -23.93 -7.99 5.01
CA GLU A 180 -24.57 -9.26 4.64
C GLU A 180 -24.39 -9.56 3.14
N ASP A 181 -24.73 -8.60 2.26
CA ASP A 181 -24.59 -8.75 0.81
C ASP A 181 -23.11 -8.90 0.41
N PHE A 182 -22.21 -8.18 1.07
CA PHE A 182 -20.77 -8.27 0.89
C PHE A 182 -20.25 -9.69 1.19
N ILE A 183 -20.62 -10.24 2.34
CA ILE A 183 -20.25 -11.61 2.75
C ILE A 183 -20.86 -12.63 1.80
N ALA A 184 -22.14 -12.50 1.46
CA ALA A 184 -22.85 -13.40 0.56
C ALA A 184 -22.23 -13.42 -0.85
N LEU A 185 -21.79 -12.26 -1.35
CA LEU A 185 -21.08 -12.17 -2.63
C LEU A 185 -19.72 -12.86 -2.57
N GLY A 186 -18.91 -12.59 -1.54
CA GLY A 186 -17.59 -13.23 -1.38
C GLY A 186 -17.66 -14.75 -1.23
N LYS A 187 -18.71 -15.30 -0.61
CA LYS A 187 -18.94 -16.75 -0.51
C LYS A 187 -19.09 -17.46 -1.86
N LYS A 188 -19.47 -16.74 -2.93
CA LYS A 188 -19.58 -17.29 -4.30
C LYS A 188 -18.22 -17.57 -4.93
N SER A 189 -17.15 -16.94 -4.44
CA SER A 189 -15.80 -17.14 -4.97
C SER A 189 -15.25 -18.52 -4.59
N VAL A 190 -14.70 -19.19 -5.59
CA VAL A 190 -13.98 -20.47 -5.43
C VAL A 190 -12.46 -20.25 -5.39
N LYS A 191 -11.98 -19.09 -5.88
CA LYS A 191 -10.56 -18.76 -5.97
C LYS A 191 -10.32 -17.30 -5.54
N PRO A 192 -9.84 -17.05 -4.31
CA PRO A 192 -9.61 -15.69 -3.83
C PRO A 192 -8.55 -14.98 -4.67
N ALA A 193 -8.76 -13.69 -4.94
CA ALA A 193 -7.72 -12.80 -5.47
C ALA A 193 -6.64 -12.56 -4.40
N ASN A 194 -5.41 -12.25 -4.82
CA ASN A 194 -4.37 -11.87 -3.87
C ASN A 194 -4.50 -10.38 -3.55
N VAL A 195 -5.09 -10.06 -2.41
CA VAL A 195 -5.29 -8.68 -1.93
C VAL A 195 -4.25 -8.36 -0.85
N ALA A 196 -3.51 -7.27 -1.01
CA ALA A 196 -2.58 -6.78 -0.01
C ALA A 196 -3.34 -6.15 1.17
N CYS A 197 -3.35 -6.83 2.33
CA CYS A 197 -4.13 -6.39 3.49
C CYS A 197 -3.35 -5.57 4.53
N ARG A 198 -2.12 -5.12 4.26
CA ARG A 198 -1.22 -4.52 5.26
C ARG A 198 -1.79 -3.30 5.99
N CYS A 199 -2.52 -2.44 5.29
CA CYS A 199 -3.29 -1.36 5.92
C CYS A 199 -4.48 -0.96 5.05
N THR A 200 -5.48 -0.32 5.66
CA THR A 200 -6.74 0.10 5.01
C THR A 200 -6.55 0.95 3.76
N VAL A 201 -5.48 1.76 3.70
CA VAL A 201 -5.18 2.64 2.56
C VAL A 201 -4.56 1.86 1.41
N PHE A 202 -3.62 0.96 1.71
CA PHE A 202 -2.96 0.15 0.69
C PHE A 202 -3.92 -0.86 0.08
N THR A 203 -4.72 -1.52 0.91
CA THR A 203 -5.73 -2.48 0.47
C THR A 203 -6.71 -1.84 -0.49
N LYS A 204 -7.12 -0.59 -0.23
CA LYS A 204 -7.99 0.16 -1.13
C LYS A 204 -7.39 0.35 -2.52
N SER A 205 -6.16 0.84 -2.60
CA SER A 205 -5.48 1.05 -3.87
C SER A 205 -5.36 -0.27 -4.64
N ASP A 206 -4.94 -1.33 -3.96
CA ASP A 206 -4.78 -2.66 -4.56
C ASP A 206 -6.11 -3.25 -5.07
N MET A 207 -7.17 -3.19 -4.26
CA MET A 207 -8.51 -3.63 -4.67
C MET A 207 -9.00 -2.88 -5.92
N ILE A 208 -8.78 -1.57 -6.00
CA ILE A 208 -9.23 -0.77 -7.14
C ILE A 208 -8.40 -1.11 -8.39
N HIS A 209 -7.11 -1.39 -8.26
CA HIS A 209 -6.30 -1.92 -9.35
C HIS A 209 -6.80 -3.29 -9.83
N LEU A 210 -7.18 -4.19 -8.92
CA LEU A 210 -7.78 -5.49 -9.25
C LEU A 210 -9.12 -5.31 -9.98
N GLN A 211 -9.99 -4.41 -9.51
CA GLN A 211 -11.24 -4.07 -10.19
C GLN A 211 -11.00 -3.53 -11.61
N ASN A 212 -10.03 -2.62 -11.78
CA ASN A 212 -9.69 -2.05 -13.10
C ASN A 212 -9.08 -3.09 -14.06
N ARG A 213 -8.49 -4.18 -13.54
CA ARG A 213 -8.10 -5.37 -14.33
C ARG A 213 -9.28 -6.30 -14.64
N GLY A 214 -10.45 -6.00 -14.07
CA GLY A 214 -11.68 -6.77 -14.17
C GLY A 214 -11.65 -8.07 -13.39
N GLU A 215 -10.87 -8.15 -12.30
CA GLU A 215 -11.05 -9.23 -11.33
C GLU A 215 -12.48 -9.19 -10.79
N LYS A 216 -13.04 -10.37 -10.55
CA LYS A 216 -14.43 -10.46 -10.08
C LYS A 216 -14.55 -9.93 -8.67
N LEU A 217 -15.65 -9.24 -8.38
CA LEU A 217 -15.84 -8.62 -7.08
C LEU A 217 -15.88 -9.69 -5.97
N GLU A 218 -16.51 -10.84 -6.21
CA GLU A 218 -16.52 -11.97 -5.28
C GLU A 218 -15.11 -12.50 -4.95
N ASP A 219 -14.21 -12.55 -5.94
CA ASP A 219 -12.84 -13.05 -5.77
C ASP A 219 -12.01 -12.06 -4.96
N ILE A 220 -12.20 -10.75 -5.18
CA ILE A 220 -11.58 -9.66 -4.40
C ILE A 220 -12.07 -9.71 -2.94
N ILE A 221 -13.38 -9.85 -2.72
CA ILE A 221 -13.97 -9.90 -1.38
C ILE A 221 -13.44 -11.11 -0.61
N TYR A 222 -13.38 -12.30 -1.22
CA TYR A 222 -12.80 -13.45 -0.55
C TYR A 222 -11.30 -13.26 -0.29
N GLY A 223 -10.58 -12.70 -1.28
CA GLY A 223 -9.17 -12.34 -1.16
C GLY A 223 -8.87 -11.41 0.01
N LEU A 224 -9.74 -10.42 0.27
CA LEU A 224 -9.65 -9.51 1.40
C LEU A 224 -9.69 -10.25 2.74
N HIS A 225 -10.62 -11.19 2.91
CA HIS A 225 -10.76 -11.96 4.16
C HIS A 225 -9.58 -12.93 4.34
N VAL A 226 -9.10 -13.55 3.26
CA VAL A 226 -7.89 -14.38 3.28
C VAL A 226 -6.66 -13.56 3.66
N GLY A 227 -6.50 -12.37 3.08
CA GLY A 227 -5.41 -11.46 3.44
C GLY A 227 -5.52 -10.95 4.89
N ASN A 228 -6.73 -10.73 5.41
CA ASN A 228 -6.97 -10.36 6.79
C ASN A 228 -6.60 -11.49 7.77
N ALA A 229 -7.00 -12.73 7.47
CA ALA A 229 -6.61 -13.93 8.21
C ALA A 229 -5.08 -14.13 8.17
N ARG A 230 -4.47 -13.94 7.00
CA ARG A 230 -3.01 -14.01 6.83
C ARG A 230 -2.27 -13.00 7.71
N ASN A 231 -2.73 -11.76 7.77
CA ASN A 231 -2.15 -10.75 8.65
C ASN A 231 -2.27 -11.15 10.12
N TYR A 232 -3.40 -11.73 10.53
CA TYR A 232 -3.57 -12.26 11.88
C TYR A 232 -2.52 -13.34 12.17
N MET A 233 -2.34 -14.29 11.24
CA MET A 233 -1.35 -15.36 11.40
C MET A 233 0.07 -14.81 11.49
N SER A 234 0.47 -13.85 10.65
CA SER A 234 1.84 -13.32 10.66
C SER A 234 2.13 -12.42 11.87
N THR A 235 1.20 -11.55 12.25
CA THR A 235 1.45 -10.50 13.25
C THR A 235 1.06 -10.89 14.67
N ILE A 236 0.01 -11.70 14.85
CA ILE A 236 -0.51 -12.06 16.17
C ILE A 236 -0.08 -13.46 16.58
N VAL A 237 -0.30 -14.45 15.70
CA VAL A 237 0.12 -15.85 15.96
C VAL A 237 1.63 -16.00 15.82
N SER A 238 2.22 -15.39 14.78
CA SER A 238 3.64 -15.48 14.47
C SER A 238 4.09 -16.94 14.30
N ASN A 239 5.11 -17.38 15.03
CA ASN A 239 5.63 -18.75 14.99
C ASN A 239 5.01 -19.70 16.03
N ARG A 240 3.92 -19.30 16.68
CA ARG A 240 3.31 -20.10 17.76
C ARG A 240 2.45 -21.22 17.22
N SER A 241 2.53 -22.38 17.88
CA SER A 241 1.55 -23.45 17.70
C SER A 241 0.27 -23.09 18.45
N LEU A 242 -0.87 -23.23 17.78
CA LEU A 242 -2.19 -23.08 18.39
C LEU A 242 -2.61 -24.42 18.98
N GLU A 243 -2.94 -24.43 20.27
CA GLU A 243 -3.34 -25.65 20.99
C GLU A 243 -4.85 -25.82 21.00
N LYS A 244 -5.32 -27.04 20.76
CA LYS A 244 -6.75 -27.38 20.77
C LYS A 244 -7.26 -27.61 22.20
N PRO A 245 -8.54 -27.27 22.48
CA PRO A 245 -9.54 -26.64 21.62
C PRO A 245 -9.25 -25.16 21.28
N ILE A 246 -9.56 -24.74 20.05
CA ILE A 246 -9.32 -23.38 19.54
C ILE A 246 -10.67 -22.72 19.22
N VAL A 247 -10.96 -21.59 19.85
CA VAL A 247 -12.21 -20.85 19.65
C VAL A 247 -11.97 -19.47 19.03
N PHE A 248 -12.95 -18.98 18.28
CA PHE A 248 -12.96 -17.65 17.67
C PHE A 248 -14.10 -16.79 18.23
N VAL A 249 -13.75 -15.64 18.80
CA VAL A 249 -14.65 -14.74 19.52
C VAL A 249 -14.51 -13.28 19.04
N GLY A 250 -15.44 -12.41 19.44
CA GLY A 250 -15.47 -11.00 19.07
C GLY A 250 -16.33 -10.68 17.85
N GLY A 251 -16.49 -9.40 17.50
CA GLY A 251 -17.42 -8.97 16.45
C GLY A 251 -17.19 -9.58 15.05
N LEU A 252 -15.98 -10.06 14.73
CA LEU A 252 -15.72 -10.73 13.43
C LEU A 252 -16.09 -12.22 13.42
N SER A 253 -16.37 -12.86 14.56
CA SER A 253 -16.72 -14.28 14.59
C SER A 253 -18.10 -14.57 13.98
N ILE A 254 -18.97 -13.57 13.86
CA ILE A 254 -20.24 -13.68 13.12
C ILE A 254 -20.06 -13.58 11.59
N ASN A 255 -18.90 -13.14 11.10
CA ASN A 255 -18.61 -13.08 9.67
C ASN A 255 -18.14 -14.45 9.18
N GLU A 256 -19.07 -15.22 8.60
CA GLU A 256 -18.81 -16.57 8.10
C GLU A 256 -17.65 -16.64 7.07
N LEU A 257 -17.44 -15.59 6.28
CA LEU A 257 -16.35 -15.56 5.30
C LEU A 257 -14.99 -15.36 5.97
N GLN A 258 -14.93 -14.57 7.06
CA GLN A 258 -13.75 -14.46 7.91
C GLN A 258 -13.48 -15.76 8.66
N VAL A 259 -14.51 -16.42 9.19
CA VAL A 259 -14.40 -17.75 9.83
C VAL A 259 -13.80 -18.75 8.83
N LYS A 260 -14.34 -18.83 7.61
CA LYS A 260 -13.82 -19.69 6.54
C LYS A 260 -12.38 -19.36 6.18
N ALA A 261 -12.02 -18.08 6.13
CA ALA A 261 -10.66 -17.64 5.84
C ALA A 261 -9.68 -18.07 6.93
N LEU A 262 -10.03 -17.91 8.22
CA LEU A 262 -9.21 -18.39 9.34
C LEU A 262 -9.13 -19.92 9.37
N GLN A 263 -10.21 -20.64 9.05
CA GLN A 263 -10.23 -22.10 8.98
C GLN A 263 -9.27 -22.66 7.91
N SER A 264 -8.95 -21.88 6.88
CA SER A 264 -7.91 -22.27 5.90
C SER A 264 -6.51 -22.36 6.51
N TYR A 265 -6.27 -21.66 7.62
CA TYR A 265 -5.03 -21.69 8.40
C TYR A 265 -5.16 -22.54 9.68
N VAL A 266 -6.35 -22.58 10.28
CA VAL A 266 -6.68 -23.25 11.54
C VAL A 266 -7.92 -24.13 11.35
N PRO A 267 -7.79 -25.34 10.78
CA PRO A 267 -8.94 -26.18 10.39
C PRO A 267 -9.90 -26.54 11.53
N ASP A 268 -9.40 -26.64 12.76
CA ASP A 268 -10.17 -27.03 13.96
C ASP A 268 -10.78 -25.84 14.72
N LEU A 269 -10.78 -24.65 14.12
CA LEU A 269 -11.35 -23.45 14.72
C LEU A 269 -12.89 -23.58 14.85
N SER A 270 -13.41 -23.38 16.06
CA SER A 270 -14.85 -23.29 16.34
C SER A 270 -15.25 -21.88 16.77
N VAL A 271 -16.52 -21.53 16.62
CA VAL A 271 -17.12 -20.30 17.13
C VAL A 271 -18.09 -20.69 18.26
N PRO A 272 -17.86 -20.27 19.51
CA PRO A 272 -18.70 -20.64 20.64
C PRO A 272 -20.04 -19.87 20.63
N PRO A 273 -21.05 -20.29 21.42
CA PRO A 273 -22.22 -19.45 21.65
C PRO A 273 -21.83 -18.16 22.39
N TYR A 274 -22.64 -17.11 22.28
CA TYR A 274 -22.38 -15.78 22.87
C TYR A 274 -21.07 -15.12 22.42
N ASN A 275 -20.50 -15.53 21.28
CA ASN A 275 -19.15 -15.16 20.82
C ASN A 275 -18.88 -13.65 20.76
N THR A 276 -19.88 -12.81 20.49
CA THR A 276 -19.75 -11.34 20.49
C THR A 276 -19.82 -10.72 21.89
N SER A 277 -20.43 -11.43 22.84
CA SER A 277 -20.80 -10.91 24.16
C SER A 277 -19.94 -11.50 25.29
N ILE A 278 -18.91 -12.26 24.95
CA ILE A 278 -18.01 -12.93 25.91
C ILE A 278 -17.35 -11.94 26.87
N GLY A 279 -16.93 -10.76 26.40
CA GLY A 279 -16.36 -9.73 27.27
C GLY A 279 -17.37 -9.25 28.33
N ALA A 280 -18.61 -9.00 27.92
CA ALA A 280 -19.71 -8.61 28.81
C ALA A 280 -20.04 -9.74 29.82
N LEU A 281 -20.08 -10.99 29.37
CA LEU A 281 -20.27 -12.15 30.23
C LEU A 281 -19.17 -12.28 31.29
N GLY A 282 -17.90 -12.16 30.88
CA GLY A 282 -16.77 -12.28 31.79
C GLY A 282 -16.73 -11.20 32.88
N VAL A 283 -17.06 -9.95 32.54
CA VAL A 283 -17.13 -8.88 33.56
C VAL A 283 -18.32 -9.07 34.51
N ALA A 284 -19.46 -9.60 34.03
CA ALA A 284 -20.59 -9.95 34.90
C ALA A 284 -20.21 -11.06 35.90
N LEU A 285 -19.51 -12.11 35.43
CA LEU A 285 -19.00 -13.21 36.26
C LEU A 285 -18.00 -12.71 37.30
N ALA A 286 -17.04 -11.87 36.90
CA ALA A 286 -16.05 -11.29 37.80
C ALA A 286 -16.68 -10.42 38.89
N ALA A 287 -17.70 -9.62 38.54
CA ALA A 287 -18.43 -8.79 39.48
C ALA A 287 -19.21 -9.64 40.50
N MET A 288 -19.86 -10.70 40.05
CA MET A 288 -20.57 -11.66 40.90
C MET A 288 -19.61 -12.34 41.87
N GLU A 289 -18.46 -12.85 41.43
CA GLU A 289 -17.48 -13.50 42.32
C GLU A 289 -16.93 -12.55 43.39
N ARG A 290 -16.60 -11.31 43.02
CA ARG A 290 -16.15 -10.28 43.98
C ARG A 290 -17.22 -9.97 45.04
N LYS A 291 -18.51 -9.94 44.66
CA LYS A 291 -19.62 -9.70 45.58
C LYS A 291 -19.91 -10.90 46.48
N ILE A 292 -19.78 -12.12 45.95
CA ILE A 292 -19.89 -13.36 46.76
C ILE A 292 -18.80 -13.37 47.84
N GLN A 293 -17.56 -12.99 47.50
CA GLN A 293 -16.45 -12.94 48.46
C GLN A 293 -16.61 -11.88 49.56
N LYS A 294 -17.27 -10.74 49.26
CA LYS A 294 -17.48 -9.63 50.21
C LYS A 294 -18.76 -9.74 51.05
N GLY A 295 -19.59 -10.77 50.82
CA GLY A 295 -20.92 -10.89 51.41
C GLY A 295 -21.99 -10.16 50.58
N LEU A 296 -23.09 -10.84 50.28
CA LEU A 296 -24.16 -10.36 49.40
C LEU A 296 -25.03 -9.23 50.00
N GLU A 297 -24.66 -8.63 51.13
CA GLU A 297 -25.54 -7.77 51.92
C GLU A 297 -25.62 -6.31 51.42
N ASP A 298 -24.58 -5.75 50.79
CA ASP A 298 -24.58 -4.37 50.26
C ASP A 298 -24.73 -4.27 48.71
N GLY A 299 -25.74 -3.50 48.28
CA GLY A 299 -25.94 -3.16 46.87
C GLY A 299 -24.91 -2.16 46.42
N ASP A 300 -24.54 -2.19 45.13
CA ASP A 300 -23.88 -1.01 44.58
C ASP A 300 -24.84 0.19 44.71
N ALA A 301 -24.31 1.38 45.01
CA ALA A 301 -25.15 2.57 45.10
C ALA A 301 -25.93 2.76 43.79
N PRO A 302 -27.19 3.23 43.82
CA PRO A 302 -27.97 3.45 42.61
C PRO A 302 -27.21 4.36 41.65
N LEU A 303 -27.14 3.94 40.38
CA LEU A 303 -26.42 4.64 39.33
C LEU A 303 -27.03 6.02 39.09
N ASP A 304 -26.22 7.07 39.15
CA ASP A 304 -26.67 8.41 38.76
C ASP A 304 -26.79 8.52 37.23
N LEU A 305 -27.92 8.06 36.69
CA LEU A 305 -28.25 8.17 35.27
C LEU A 305 -28.39 9.63 34.79
N SER A 306 -28.54 10.60 35.70
CA SER A 306 -28.56 12.01 35.33
C SER A 306 -27.18 12.50 34.86
N LEU A 307 -26.10 11.86 35.34
CA LEU A 307 -24.73 12.11 34.91
C LEU A 307 -24.53 11.72 33.43
N LEU A 308 -25.03 10.55 33.01
CA LEU A 308 -24.99 10.11 31.60
C LEU A 308 -25.79 11.04 30.68
N LYS A 309 -26.97 11.51 31.13
CA LYS A 309 -27.78 12.49 30.39
C LYS A 309 -27.08 13.85 30.25
N ARG A 310 -26.39 14.32 31.30
CA ARG A 310 -25.58 15.55 31.26
C ARG A 310 -24.35 15.41 30.37
N LEU A 311 -23.63 14.29 30.45
CA LEU A 311 -22.46 14.03 29.61
C LEU A 311 -22.80 13.77 28.15
N ALA A 312 -24.04 13.36 27.85
CA ALA A 312 -24.55 13.35 26.47
C ALA A 312 -24.88 14.77 25.96
N SER A 313 -24.92 15.78 26.84
CA SER A 313 -25.27 17.18 26.51
C SER A 313 -24.16 18.20 26.71
N ASP A 314 -23.06 17.88 27.42
CA ASP A 314 -21.96 18.81 27.72
C ASP A 314 -20.90 18.89 26.60
N GLN A 315 -20.46 20.11 26.28
CA GLN A 315 -19.38 20.41 25.33
C GLN A 315 -18.10 20.88 26.04
N GLY A 316 -16.97 20.21 25.76
CA GLY A 316 -15.65 20.85 25.69
C GLY A 316 -14.60 20.46 26.74
N GLU A 317 -13.69 19.53 26.41
CA GLU A 317 -12.31 19.59 26.88
C GLU A 317 -11.50 20.62 26.05
N GLU A 318 -10.47 21.25 26.63
CA GLU A 318 -9.54 22.10 25.87
C GLU A 318 -8.80 21.27 24.80
N VAL A 319 -8.95 21.67 23.53
CA VAL A 319 -8.31 21.04 22.37
C VAL A 319 -7.47 22.06 21.60
N PRO A 320 -6.34 21.65 20.99
CA PRO A 320 -5.51 22.57 20.22
C PRO A 320 -6.25 23.06 18.97
N VAL A 321 -6.28 24.37 18.75
CA VAL A 321 -6.98 25.01 17.62
C VAL A 321 -6.03 25.68 16.62
N ALA A 322 -6.48 25.80 15.37
CA ALA A 322 -5.85 26.50 14.27
C ALA A 322 -6.60 27.81 13.95
N SER A 323 -6.07 28.61 13.02
CA SER A 323 -6.72 29.82 12.56
C SER A 323 -7.95 29.51 11.70
N ARG A 324 -8.93 30.43 11.68
CA ARG A 324 -10.11 30.33 10.83
C ARG A 324 -9.76 30.25 9.34
N LEU A 325 -10.47 29.38 8.60
CA LEU A 325 -10.38 29.26 7.15
C LEU A 325 -11.00 30.47 6.45
N VAL A 326 -10.22 31.19 5.64
CA VAL A 326 -10.67 32.36 4.88
C VAL A 326 -9.98 32.39 3.52
N ILE A 327 -10.73 32.64 2.45
CA ILE A 327 -10.16 32.96 1.13
C ILE A 327 -10.07 34.49 1.03
N ARG A 328 -8.86 35.04 0.86
CA ARG A 328 -8.63 36.49 0.77
C ARG A 328 -8.07 36.92 -0.58
N LYS A 329 -7.17 36.13 -1.15
CA LYS A 329 -6.39 36.45 -2.35
C LYS A 329 -6.79 35.59 -3.55
N THR A 330 -7.19 34.34 -3.32
CA THR A 330 -7.56 33.41 -4.39
C THR A 330 -8.91 33.79 -5.00
N ILE A 331 -8.96 33.92 -6.32
CA ILE A 331 -10.23 34.07 -7.05
C ILE A 331 -10.81 32.66 -7.27
N PHE A 332 -11.96 32.38 -6.66
CA PHE A 332 -12.64 31.09 -6.80
C PHE A 332 -13.81 31.21 -7.78
N PRO A 333 -13.85 30.41 -8.87
CA PRO A 333 -14.99 30.40 -9.79
C PRO A 333 -16.23 29.81 -9.12
N GLU A 334 -17.31 30.60 -9.04
CA GLU A 334 -18.58 30.16 -8.43
C GLU A 334 -19.33 29.12 -9.27
N THR A 335 -19.18 29.17 -10.60
CA THR A 335 -19.83 28.23 -11.52
C THR A 335 -18.82 27.64 -12.50
N ASN A 336 -18.97 26.35 -12.77
CA ASN A 336 -18.20 25.63 -13.79
C ASN A 336 -19.03 25.36 -15.06
N GLU A 337 -20.10 26.11 -15.29
CA GLU A 337 -20.92 25.97 -16.50
C GLU A 337 -20.18 26.49 -17.74
N ILE A 338 -20.32 25.75 -18.85
CA ILE A 338 -19.78 26.20 -20.14
C ILE A 338 -20.72 27.26 -20.69
N LYS A 339 -20.18 28.46 -20.95
CA LYS A 339 -20.93 29.51 -21.65
C LYS A 339 -21.10 29.07 -23.12
N ARG A 340 -22.29 28.58 -23.49
CA ARG A 340 -22.58 28.18 -24.88
C ARG A 340 -22.26 29.34 -25.84
N ARG A 341 -21.33 29.10 -26.75
CA ARG A 341 -21.02 29.97 -27.88
C ARG A 341 -20.77 29.09 -29.11
N SER A 342 -21.79 28.92 -29.96
CA SER A 342 -21.64 28.65 -31.39
C SER A 342 -23.01 28.37 -32.03
N ASP A 343 -23.35 29.13 -33.07
CA ASP A 343 -24.48 28.91 -34.00
C ASP A 343 -24.05 28.12 -35.26
N ASN A 344 -22.83 27.55 -35.27
CA ASN A 344 -22.24 26.91 -36.46
C ASN A 344 -22.50 25.40 -36.49
N LYS A 345 -23.24 24.96 -37.50
CA LYS A 345 -23.39 23.53 -37.84
C LYS A 345 -22.06 22.98 -38.39
N HIS A 346 -21.60 21.84 -37.89
CA HIS A 346 -20.36 21.13 -38.26
C HIS A 346 -19.06 21.78 -37.76
N GLN A 347 -19.00 22.10 -36.46
CA GLN A 347 -17.76 22.55 -35.84
C GLN A 347 -16.77 21.39 -35.67
N LYS A 348 -15.51 21.56 -36.11
CA LYS A 348 -14.42 20.62 -35.84
C LYS A 348 -14.00 20.69 -34.38
N VAL A 349 -13.89 19.53 -33.74
CA VAL A 349 -13.59 19.41 -32.33
C VAL A 349 -12.59 18.29 -32.03
N PHE A 350 -11.85 18.46 -30.94
CA PHE A 350 -10.90 17.48 -30.41
C PHE A 350 -11.41 16.96 -29.07
N LEU A 351 -11.39 15.63 -28.90
CA LEU A 351 -11.89 14.96 -27.71
C LEU A 351 -10.73 14.42 -26.89
N GLY A 352 -10.54 14.97 -25.69
CA GLY A 352 -9.68 14.38 -24.68
C GLY A 352 -10.49 13.63 -23.65
N ILE A 353 -10.00 12.46 -23.22
CA ILE A 353 -10.62 11.64 -22.18
C ILE A 353 -9.57 11.34 -21.11
N ASP A 354 -9.84 11.73 -19.88
CA ASP A 354 -9.01 11.42 -18.71
C ASP A 354 -9.66 10.28 -17.92
N ILE A 355 -9.03 9.11 -17.96
CA ILE A 355 -9.50 7.88 -17.33
C ILE A 355 -8.71 7.64 -16.04
N GLY A 356 -9.11 8.34 -14.99
CA GLY A 356 -8.59 8.15 -13.64
C GLY A 356 -9.14 6.87 -12.97
N SER A 357 -8.45 6.42 -11.93
CA SER A 357 -8.83 5.23 -11.16
C SER A 357 -10.18 5.38 -10.44
N THR A 358 -10.54 6.62 -10.10
CA THR A 358 -11.79 6.96 -9.38
C THR A 358 -12.81 7.65 -10.26
N THR A 359 -12.35 8.44 -11.24
CA THR A 359 -13.19 9.31 -12.07
C THR A 359 -12.75 9.26 -13.52
N THR A 360 -13.72 9.27 -14.42
CA THR A 360 -13.52 9.34 -15.87
C THR A 360 -14.13 10.64 -16.35
N LYS A 361 -13.38 11.41 -17.13
CA LYS A 361 -13.80 12.72 -17.63
C LYS A 361 -13.55 12.84 -19.12
N TYR A 362 -14.35 13.66 -19.80
CA TYR A 362 -13.99 14.15 -21.12
C TYR A 362 -14.01 15.68 -21.19
N ALA A 363 -13.18 16.22 -22.07
CA ALA A 363 -13.23 17.61 -22.51
C ALA A 363 -13.24 17.62 -24.04
N LEU A 364 -14.17 18.38 -24.61
CA LEU A 364 -14.31 18.63 -26.03
C LEU A 364 -13.90 20.08 -26.29
N ILE A 365 -12.90 20.27 -27.14
CA ILE A 365 -12.38 21.60 -27.46
C ILE A 365 -12.53 21.91 -28.95
N ASN A 366 -12.69 23.19 -29.28
CA ASN A 366 -12.61 23.65 -30.66
C ASN A 366 -11.15 23.96 -31.07
N GLU A 367 -10.95 24.36 -32.33
CA GLU A 367 -9.62 24.75 -32.86
C GLU A 367 -8.99 25.95 -32.13
N ALA A 368 -9.79 26.76 -31.43
CA ALA A 368 -9.33 27.89 -30.60
C ALA A 368 -9.05 27.49 -29.13
N HIS A 369 -9.03 26.18 -28.84
CA HIS A 369 -8.83 25.61 -27.50
C HIS A 369 -9.88 26.02 -26.46
N GLU A 370 -11.07 26.43 -26.89
CA GLU A 370 -12.20 26.68 -25.98
C GLU A 370 -12.95 25.37 -25.68
N ILE A 371 -13.28 25.14 -24.40
CA ILE A 371 -14.08 23.97 -23.99
C ILE A 371 -15.53 24.18 -24.41
N VAL A 372 -16.00 23.37 -25.37
CA VAL A 372 -17.38 23.41 -25.90
C VAL A 372 -18.26 22.31 -25.31
N GLY A 373 -17.66 21.29 -24.70
CA GLY A 373 -18.37 20.21 -24.00
C GLY A 373 -17.49 19.53 -22.97
N LYS A 374 -18.08 19.05 -21.88
CA LYS A 374 -17.38 18.26 -20.87
C LYS A 374 -18.33 17.38 -20.09
N ASN A 375 -17.78 16.37 -19.44
CA ASN A 375 -18.48 15.61 -18.42
C ASN A 375 -17.48 14.99 -17.43
N TYR A 376 -17.92 14.79 -16.19
CA TYR A 376 -17.13 14.25 -15.09
C TYR A 376 -17.99 13.21 -14.35
N VAL A 377 -17.56 11.95 -14.34
CA VAL A 377 -18.30 10.85 -13.70
C VAL A 377 -17.35 9.92 -12.95
N HIS A 378 -17.90 9.09 -12.06
CA HIS A 378 -17.12 8.07 -11.36
C HIS A 378 -16.83 6.87 -12.26
N THR A 379 -15.57 6.40 -12.27
CA THR A 379 -15.12 5.24 -13.07
C THR A 379 -15.73 3.92 -12.59
N LYS A 380 -16.07 3.81 -11.30
CA LYS A 380 -16.70 2.61 -10.69
C LYS A 380 -15.99 1.28 -11.01
N GLY A 381 -14.67 1.31 -11.20
CA GLY A 381 -13.89 0.12 -11.60
C GLY A 381 -14.18 -0.42 -13.01
N LYS A 382 -14.97 0.32 -13.82
CA LYS A 382 -15.46 -0.09 -15.15
C LYS A 382 -15.10 0.97 -16.20
N PRO A 383 -13.81 1.15 -16.52
CA PRO A 383 -13.34 2.27 -17.31
C PRO A 383 -13.95 2.35 -18.71
N ILE A 384 -14.25 1.22 -19.35
CA ILE A 384 -14.80 1.23 -20.72
C ILE A 384 -16.30 1.44 -20.69
N GLU A 385 -17.03 0.74 -19.83
CA GLU A 385 -18.49 0.89 -19.72
C GLU A 385 -18.84 2.34 -19.35
N VAL A 386 -18.10 2.93 -18.41
CA VAL A 386 -18.27 4.35 -18.06
C VAL A 386 -17.87 5.26 -19.21
N THR A 387 -16.82 4.93 -19.97
CA THR A 387 -16.51 5.67 -21.20
C THR A 387 -17.65 5.57 -22.22
N GLN A 388 -18.25 4.39 -22.42
CA GLN A 388 -19.40 4.24 -23.31
C GLN A 388 -20.61 5.06 -22.84
N GLU A 389 -20.87 5.14 -21.54
CA GLU A 389 -21.90 6.02 -20.97
C GLU A 389 -21.62 7.49 -21.28
N LEU A 390 -20.37 7.93 -21.11
CA LEU A 390 -19.94 9.28 -21.47
C LEU A 390 -20.08 9.58 -22.97
N LEU A 391 -19.73 8.62 -23.83
CA LEU A 391 -19.86 8.77 -25.28
C LEU A 391 -21.33 8.79 -25.72
N LYS A 392 -22.23 8.07 -25.03
CA LYS A 392 -23.69 8.15 -25.26
C LYS A 392 -24.21 9.55 -24.94
N ASP A 393 -23.83 10.10 -23.79
CA ASP A 393 -24.17 11.46 -23.38
C ASP A 393 -23.61 12.50 -24.38
N LEU A 394 -22.36 12.30 -24.83
CA LEU A 394 -21.75 13.14 -25.86
C LEU A 394 -22.51 13.08 -27.18
N LEU A 395 -22.88 11.88 -27.66
CA LEU A 395 -23.65 11.72 -28.89
C LEU A 395 -25.02 12.41 -28.81
N HIS A 396 -25.68 12.35 -27.64
CA HIS A 396 -26.95 13.04 -27.41
C HIS A 396 -26.80 14.57 -27.37
N LYS A 397 -25.71 15.09 -26.80
CA LYS A 397 -25.46 16.53 -26.63
C LYS A 397 -24.89 17.22 -27.87
N ALA A 398 -24.01 16.53 -28.59
CA ALA A 398 -23.31 17.06 -29.77
C ALA A 398 -24.13 16.90 -31.06
N GLY A 399 -25.02 15.91 -31.14
CA GLY A 399 -25.80 15.62 -32.36
C GLY A 399 -24.92 15.39 -33.59
N ASP A 400 -25.45 15.65 -34.79
CA ASP A 400 -24.68 15.69 -36.04
C ASP A 400 -23.98 17.07 -36.24
N GLU A 401 -23.96 17.94 -35.23
CA GLU A 401 -23.49 19.33 -35.35
C GLU A 401 -21.97 19.48 -35.12
N MET A 402 -21.29 18.44 -34.64
CA MET A 402 -19.86 18.46 -34.33
C MET A 402 -19.12 17.29 -34.98
N GLU A 403 -17.96 17.57 -35.58
CA GLU A 403 -17.07 16.57 -36.17
C GLU A 403 -15.85 16.35 -35.27
N ILE A 404 -15.71 15.16 -34.69
CA ILE A 404 -14.54 14.79 -33.90
C ILE A 404 -13.38 14.46 -34.85
N VAL A 405 -12.41 15.36 -34.94
CA VAL A 405 -11.27 15.25 -35.89
C VAL A 405 -9.99 14.76 -35.23
N GLY A 406 -9.95 14.66 -33.91
CA GLY A 406 -8.82 14.08 -33.16
C GLY A 406 -9.24 13.65 -31.76
N THR A 407 -8.62 12.57 -31.28
CA THR A 407 -8.93 11.97 -29.99
C THR A 407 -7.69 11.64 -29.19
N ALA A 408 -7.73 11.90 -27.88
CA ALA A 408 -6.66 11.57 -26.95
C ALA A 408 -7.17 10.92 -25.69
N THR A 409 -6.37 10.02 -25.11
CA THR A 409 -6.60 9.50 -23.76
C THR A 409 -5.44 9.81 -22.82
N THR A 410 -5.79 10.07 -21.56
CA THR A 410 -4.85 10.25 -20.45
C THR A 410 -5.36 9.60 -19.15
N GLY A 411 -4.61 9.70 -18.06
CA GLY A 411 -4.92 9.06 -16.79
C GLY A 411 -4.51 7.58 -16.73
N SER A 412 -4.78 6.94 -15.59
CA SER A 412 -4.38 5.54 -15.31
C SER A 412 -4.95 4.49 -16.27
N GLY A 413 -6.14 4.71 -16.84
CA GLY A 413 -6.82 3.81 -17.78
C GLY A 413 -6.60 4.16 -19.27
N ARG A 414 -5.69 5.10 -19.57
CA ARG A 414 -5.49 5.66 -20.92
C ARG A 414 -5.22 4.62 -22.00
N ASN A 415 -4.43 3.59 -21.68
CA ASN A 415 -4.04 2.56 -22.64
C ASN A 415 -5.23 1.67 -23.02
N VAL A 416 -6.02 1.29 -22.01
CA VAL A 416 -7.21 0.44 -22.16
C VAL A 416 -8.25 1.12 -23.03
N VAL A 417 -8.63 2.35 -22.67
CA VAL A 417 -9.62 3.11 -23.42
C VAL A 417 -9.06 3.62 -24.75
N GLY A 418 -7.76 3.93 -24.82
CA GLY A 418 -7.10 4.36 -26.04
C GLY A 418 -7.10 3.28 -27.12
N ASP A 419 -6.81 2.03 -26.76
CA ASP A 419 -6.92 0.89 -27.67
C ASP A 419 -8.37 0.65 -28.11
N PHE A 420 -9.30 0.65 -27.14
CA PHE A 420 -10.74 0.46 -27.36
C PHE A 420 -11.29 1.46 -28.39
N LEU A 421 -10.98 2.75 -28.23
CA LEU A 421 -11.46 3.82 -29.11
C LEU A 421 -10.64 4.00 -30.39
N ASN A 422 -9.44 3.40 -30.46
CA ASN A 422 -8.46 3.67 -31.51
C ASN A 422 -7.99 5.13 -31.53
N VAL A 423 -7.69 5.71 -30.36
CA VAL A 423 -7.33 7.13 -30.28
C VAL A 423 -6.02 7.47 -30.98
N ASP A 424 -5.88 8.74 -31.37
CA ASP A 424 -4.74 9.27 -32.11
C ASP A 424 -3.52 9.49 -31.20
N LEU A 425 -3.76 9.87 -29.94
CA LEU A 425 -2.73 10.11 -28.95
C LEU A 425 -3.07 9.46 -27.61
N ILE A 426 -2.09 8.76 -27.03
CA ILE A 426 -2.14 8.31 -25.63
C ILE A 426 -1.01 9.04 -24.90
N ILE A 427 -1.35 9.86 -23.91
CA ILE A 427 -0.41 10.72 -23.20
C ILE A 427 -0.53 10.53 -21.68
N ASP A 428 0.58 10.61 -20.96
CA ASP A 428 0.55 10.53 -19.49
C ASP A 428 -0.16 11.76 -18.88
N GLU A 429 -0.65 11.58 -17.67
CA GLU A 429 -1.47 12.60 -16.99
C GLU A 429 -0.67 13.82 -16.54
N ILE A 430 0.62 13.69 -16.28
CA ILE A 430 1.45 14.79 -15.79
C ILE A 430 1.67 15.78 -16.93
N THR A 431 2.04 15.26 -18.10
CA THR A 431 2.20 16.06 -19.31
C THR A 431 0.87 16.69 -19.74
N ALA A 432 -0.23 15.94 -19.69
CA ALA A 432 -1.55 16.47 -20.03
C ALA A 432 -1.99 17.62 -19.09
N HIS A 433 -1.88 17.45 -17.76
CA HIS A 433 -2.21 18.53 -16.82
C HIS A 433 -1.31 19.75 -16.99
N ALA A 434 0.00 19.54 -17.20
CA ALA A 434 0.94 20.63 -17.44
C ALA A 434 0.60 21.44 -18.70
N ARG A 435 0.34 20.75 -19.83
CA ARG A 435 -0.04 21.43 -21.08
C ARG A 435 -1.34 22.23 -20.91
N GLY A 436 -2.34 21.65 -20.25
CA GLY A 436 -3.60 22.33 -19.97
C GLY A 436 -3.43 23.54 -19.03
N ALA A 437 -2.56 23.45 -18.03
CA ALA A 437 -2.29 24.54 -17.10
C ALA A 437 -1.56 25.71 -17.79
N VAL A 438 -0.57 25.41 -18.63
CA VAL A 438 0.17 26.41 -19.43
C VAL A 438 -0.73 27.15 -20.41
N GLU A 439 -1.72 26.46 -20.99
CA GLU A 439 -2.70 27.12 -21.87
C GLU A 439 -3.51 28.19 -21.12
N ILE A 440 -3.85 27.92 -19.86
CA ILE A 440 -4.64 28.81 -19.01
C ILE A 440 -3.80 29.97 -18.48
N ASP A 441 -2.59 29.67 -17.99
CA ASP A 441 -1.64 30.66 -17.51
C ASP A 441 -0.21 30.25 -17.95
N PRO A 442 0.35 30.91 -18.99
CA PRO A 442 1.70 30.61 -19.47
C PRO A 442 2.80 30.86 -18.43
N GLN A 443 2.49 31.60 -17.35
CA GLN A 443 3.43 31.92 -16.27
C GLN A 443 3.27 31.00 -15.06
N VAL A 444 2.44 29.95 -15.14
CA VAL A 444 2.33 28.91 -14.10
C VAL A 444 3.67 28.22 -13.91
N ASP A 445 4.12 28.10 -12.67
CA ASP A 445 5.40 27.48 -12.33
C ASP A 445 5.25 26.23 -11.46
N THR A 446 4.09 26.07 -10.81
CA THR A 446 3.85 24.99 -9.85
C THR A 446 2.41 24.49 -9.99
N LEU A 447 2.24 23.19 -10.17
CA LEU A 447 0.93 22.55 -10.11
C LEU A 447 0.82 21.72 -8.84
N PHE A 448 -0.25 21.97 -8.09
CA PHE A 448 -0.76 21.05 -7.09
C PHE A 448 -1.98 20.34 -7.67
N GLU A 449 -1.92 19.02 -7.79
CA GLU A 449 -3.06 18.21 -8.19
C GLU A 449 -3.36 17.23 -7.08
N ILE A 450 -4.58 17.28 -6.54
CA ILE A 450 -5.04 16.26 -5.58
C ILE A 450 -6.17 15.49 -6.25
N GLY A 451 -5.87 14.26 -6.66
CA GLY A 451 -6.80 13.35 -7.28
C GLY A 451 -7.68 12.63 -6.25
N GLY A 452 -8.38 11.61 -6.74
CA GLY A 452 -9.16 10.72 -5.87
C GLY A 452 -8.29 9.76 -5.05
N GLN A 453 -7.17 9.27 -5.60
CA GLN A 453 -6.29 8.28 -4.96
C GLN A 453 -4.82 8.66 -4.93
N ASP A 454 -4.42 9.51 -5.86
CA ASP A 454 -3.08 10.04 -5.96
C ASP A 454 -3.13 11.55 -5.78
N ALA A 455 -1.97 12.10 -5.49
CA ALA A 455 -1.74 13.52 -5.40
C ALA A 455 -0.37 13.79 -6.01
N LYS A 456 -0.27 14.85 -6.79
CA LYS A 456 0.87 15.13 -7.67
C LYS A 456 1.33 16.56 -7.47
N TYR A 457 2.64 16.71 -7.47
CA TYR A 457 3.35 17.97 -7.56
C TYR A 457 4.02 18.02 -8.94
N VAL A 458 3.92 19.15 -9.65
CA VAL A 458 4.64 19.37 -10.91
C VAL A 458 5.29 20.74 -10.89
N SER A 459 6.58 20.80 -11.13
CA SER A 459 7.31 22.04 -11.41
C SER A 459 7.31 22.28 -12.91
N ILE A 460 6.91 23.47 -13.33
CA ILE A 460 6.90 23.91 -14.72
C ILE A 460 7.93 25.03 -14.89
N ALA A 461 8.73 24.97 -15.95
CA ALA A 461 9.51 26.09 -16.40
C ALA A 461 9.56 26.11 -17.92
N ASN A 462 9.59 27.31 -18.50
CA ASN A 462 9.55 27.50 -19.96
C ASN A 462 8.40 26.73 -20.61
N THR A 463 7.24 26.68 -19.98
CA THR A 463 6.04 25.93 -20.44
C THR A 463 6.15 24.40 -20.43
N TYR A 464 7.24 23.82 -19.91
CA TYR A 464 7.45 22.37 -19.83
C TYR A 464 7.59 21.87 -18.38
N PRO A 465 7.11 20.66 -18.07
CA PRO A 465 7.44 19.98 -16.82
C PRO A 465 8.95 19.74 -16.71
N LEU A 466 9.55 20.18 -15.60
CA LEU A 466 10.97 19.94 -15.28
C LEU A 466 11.17 19.02 -14.07
N ASP A 467 10.21 18.96 -13.16
CA ASP A 467 10.24 18.07 -12.01
C ASP A 467 8.80 17.67 -11.67
N PHE A 468 8.65 16.48 -11.10
CA PHE A 468 7.37 16.04 -10.56
C PHE A 468 7.58 15.10 -9.38
N ASP A 469 6.56 15.03 -8.55
CA ASP A 469 6.42 13.92 -7.61
C ASP A 469 4.98 13.51 -7.45
N MET A 470 4.79 12.30 -6.95
CA MET A 470 3.50 11.76 -6.61
C MET A 470 3.60 11.07 -5.26
N ASN A 471 2.50 11.01 -4.52
CA ASN A 471 2.43 10.17 -3.33
C ASN A 471 2.89 8.72 -3.68
N LYS A 472 3.95 8.25 -3.00
CA LYS A 472 4.69 7.03 -3.39
C LYS A 472 3.80 5.80 -3.51
N VAL A 473 3.04 5.47 -2.46
CA VAL A 473 2.12 4.30 -2.41
C VAL A 473 0.81 4.58 -1.68
N CYS A 474 0.76 5.61 -0.83
CA CYS A 474 -0.33 5.85 0.12
C CYS A 474 -1.32 6.90 -0.39
N ALA A 475 -2.60 6.55 -0.54
CA ALA A 475 -3.70 7.48 -0.88
C ALA A 475 -4.15 8.39 0.28
N ALA A 476 -3.32 8.54 1.32
CA ALA A 476 -3.62 9.44 2.43
C ALA A 476 -3.65 10.90 1.94
N GLY A 477 -4.60 11.69 2.47
CA GLY A 477 -4.72 13.10 2.09
C GLY A 477 -5.32 13.37 0.70
N THR A 478 -6.01 12.39 0.10
CA THR A 478 -6.59 12.51 -1.25
C THR A 478 -8.10 12.79 -1.22
N GLY A 479 -8.70 13.13 -2.37
CA GLY A 479 -10.13 13.45 -2.45
C GLY A 479 -11.07 12.31 -2.05
N SER A 480 -10.66 11.06 -2.22
CA SER A 480 -11.49 9.93 -1.76
C SER A 480 -11.57 9.83 -0.23
N PHE A 481 -10.55 10.29 0.50
CA PHE A 481 -10.59 10.35 1.95
C PHE A 481 -11.57 11.41 2.45
N LEU A 482 -11.59 12.59 1.81
CA LEU A 482 -12.59 13.63 2.08
C LEU A 482 -14.01 13.10 1.89
N HIS A 483 -14.25 12.42 0.77
CA HIS A 483 -15.56 11.86 0.45
C HIS A 483 -15.99 10.78 1.45
N GLU A 484 -15.08 9.87 1.83
CA GLU A 484 -15.36 8.83 2.83
C GLU A 484 -15.74 9.43 4.19
N LEU A 485 -14.99 10.43 4.65
CA LEU A 485 -15.29 11.10 5.90
C LEU A 485 -16.59 11.90 5.84
N ALA A 486 -16.82 12.64 4.75
CA ALA A 486 -18.06 13.38 4.55
C ALA A 486 -19.29 12.44 4.67
N ASN A 487 -19.27 11.31 3.97
CA ASN A 487 -20.33 10.30 4.03
C ASN A 487 -20.50 9.72 5.45
N LYS A 488 -19.40 9.45 6.16
CA LYS A 488 -19.43 8.94 7.54
C LYS A 488 -20.14 9.90 8.50
N TYR A 489 -19.99 11.21 8.30
CA TYR A 489 -20.68 12.25 9.08
C TYR A 489 -22.05 12.64 8.49
N GLY A 490 -22.51 12.00 7.41
CA GLY A 490 -23.76 12.33 6.74
C GLY A 490 -23.76 13.69 6.06
N ILE A 491 -22.58 14.18 5.67
CA ILE A 491 -22.37 15.49 5.04
C ILE A 491 -22.17 15.29 3.54
N SER A 492 -22.90 16.04 2.73
CA SER A 492 -22.63 16.09 1.29
C SER A 492 -21.26 16.72 1.03
N ILE A 493 -20.39 15.98 0.31
CA ILE A 493 -19.10 16.51 -0.12
C ILE A 493 -19.24 17.72 -1.07
N VAL A 494 -20.37 17.79 -1.79
CA VAL A 494 -20.72 18.89 -2.68
C VAL A 494 -21.45 19.96 -1.86
N GLU A 495 -20.93 21.18 -1.88
CA GLU A 495 -21.45 22.40 -1.21
C GLU A 495 -21.51 22.37 0.32
N GLU A 496 -22.13 21.38 0.94
CA GLU A 496 -22.36 21.35 2.38
C GLU A 496 -21.06 21.29 3.17
N PHE A 497 -20.13 20.40 2.79
CA PHE A 497 -18.83 20.25 3.46
C PHE A 497 -18.05 21.57 3.54
N GLN A 498 -17.96 22.31 2.43
CA GLN A 498 -17.21 23.57 2.39
C GLN A 498 -17.89 24.65 3.25
N ASN A 499 -19.22 24.70 3.28
CA ASN A 499 -19.96 25.67 4.07
C ASN A 499 -19.77 25.40 5.57
N ILE A 500 -19.81 24.14 5.97
CA ILE A 500 -19.50 23.71 7.35
C ILE A 500 -18.07 24.09 7.71
N ALA A 501 -17.07 23.76 6.87
CA ALA A 501 -15.67 24.06 7.12
C ALA A 501 -15.41 25.57 7.30
N LEU A 502 -15.97 26.41 6.42
CA LEU A 502 -15.80 27.86 6.45
C LEU A 502 -16.56 28.56 7.59
N SER A 503 -17.54 27.89 8.19
CA SER A 503 -18.29 28.40 9.35
C SER A 503 -17.56 28.23 10.70
N SER A 504 -16.46 27.47 10.73
CA SER A 504 -15.68 27.25 11.95
C SER A 504 -14.90 28.51 12.35
N GLU A 505 -15.00 28.89 13.62
CA GLU A 505 -14.19 29.96 14.22
C GLU A 505 -12.91 29.42 14.88
N ALA A 506 -12.91 28.17 15.30
CA ALA A 506 -11.82 27.53 16.02
C ALA A 506 -11.53 26.10 15.50
N PRO A 507 -11.02 25.95 14.26
CA PRO A 507 -10.72 24.64 13.68
C PRO A 507 -9.79 23.82 14.57
N VAL A 508 -10.05 22.54 14.79
CA VAL A 508 -9.16 21.70 15.61
C VAL A 508 -7.89 21.32 14.85
N LYS A 509 -6.74 21.23 15.56
CA LYS A 509 -5.50 20.69 14.99
C LYS A 509 -5.50 19.17 15.05
N LEU A 510 -5.65 18.53 13.90
CA LEU A 510 -5.50 17.09 13.72
C LEU A 510 -4.04 16.75 13.35
N ALA A 511 -3.60 15.52 13.62
CA ALA A 511 -2.29 15.06 13.19
C ALA A 511 -2.19 14.91 11.65
N GLU A 512 -1.11 15.39 11.05
CA GLU A 512 -0.85 15.36 9.59
C GLU A 512 -0.29 14.03 9.05
N ARG A 513 -0.59 12.89 9.70
CA ARG A 513 0.05 11.58 9.44
C ARG A 513 -0.65 10.74 8.35
N CYS A 514 -1.29 9.65 8.74
CA CYS A 514 -2.05 8.77 7.87
C CYS A 514 -3.53 9.00 8.12
N THR A 515 -4.37 8.71 7.13
CA THR A 515 -5.84 8.84 7.24
C THR A 515 -6.42 8.06 8.41
N VAL A 516 -5.84 6.91 8.76
CA VAL A 516 -6.25 6.12 9.94
C VAL A 516 -6.06 6.93 11.22
N PHE A 517 -4.92 7.60 11.38
CA PHE A 517 -4.66 8.44 12.57
C PHE A 517 -5.50 9.72 12.55
N MET A 518 -5.69 10.34 11.37
CA MET A 518 -6.60 11.49 11.24
C MET A 518 -8.03 11.12 11.63
N GLU A 519 -8.49 9.93 11.24
CA GLU A 519 -9.81 9.39 11.63
C GLU A 519 -9.88 9.10 13.13
N SER A 520 -8.84 8.50 13.72
CA SER A 520 -8.74 8.30 15.17
C SER A 520 -8.81 9.64 15.92
N ASP A 521 -8.10 10.67 15.46
CA ASP A 521 -8.16 12.02 16.04
C ASP A 521 -9.56 12.61 15.93
N LEU A 522 -10.21 12.50 14.76
CA LEU A 522 -11.58 12.97 14.56
C LEU A 522 -12.55 12.29 15.53
N VAL A 523 -12.48 10.97 15.67
CA VAL A 523 -13.32 10.23 16.62
C VAL A 523 -13.02 10.66 18.05
N SER A 524 -11.74 10.76 18.42
CA SER A 524 -11.33 11.15 19.77
C SER A 524 -11.81 12.56 20.13
N TYR A 525 -11.64 13.54 19.24
CA TYR A 525 -12.09 14.91 19.47
C TYR A 525 -13.61 15.04 19.44
N HIS A 526 -14.29 14.29 18.56
CA HIS A 526 -15.75 14.24 18.58
C HIS A 526 -16.28 13.72 19.92
N GLN A 527 -15.66 12.67 20.47
CA GLN A 527 -15.98 12.13 21.79
C GLN A 527 -15.69 13.11 22.95
N LYS A 528 -14.78 14.06 22.75
CA LYS A 528 -14.51 15.16 23.69
C LYS A 528 -15.50 16.33 23.56
N GLY A 529 -16.51 16.20 22.69
CA GLY A 529 -17.54 17.21 22.48
C GLY A 529 -17.16 18.30 21.48
N VAL A 530 -16.08 18.13 20.70
CA VAL A 530 -15.73 19.08 19.64
C VAL A 530 -16.79 19.04 18.53
N GLY A 531 -17.30 20.22 18.18
CA GLY A 531 -18.35 20.37 17.18
C GLY A 531 -17.89 19.95 15.77
N THR A 532 -18.83 19.41 14.98
CA THR A 532 -18.57 18.94 13.61
C THR A 532 -17.93 20.02 12.73
N ARG A 533 -18.33 21.29 12.84
CA ARG A 533 -17.73 22.39 12.06
C ARG A 533 -16.22 22.52 12.27
N ASP A 534 -15.77 22.39 13.53
CA ASP A 534 -14.36 22.57 13.90
C ASP A 534 -13.53 21.34 13.51
N LEU A 535 -14.14 20.15 13.56
CA LEU A 535 -13.57 18.90 13.05
C LEU A 535 -13.37 18.94 11.52
N ILE A 536 -14.39 19.36 10.77
CA ILE A 536 -14.35 19.43 9.30
C ILE A 536 -13.37 20.52 8.83
N ALA A 537 -13.28 21.65 9.51
CA ALA A 537 -12.27 22.67 9.23
C ALA A 537 -10.85 22.17 9.54
N GLY A 538 -10.67 21.47 10.66
CA GLY A 538 -9.40 20.82 11.02
C GLY A 538 -8.94 19.78 9.99
N LEU A 539 -9.88 19.05 9.40
CA LEU A 539 -9.63 18.09 8.34
C LEU A 539 -9.07 18.75 7.06
N CYS A 540 -9.57 19.94 6.69
CA CYS A 540 -9.04 20.70 5.55
C CYS A 540 -7.55 21.02 5.75
N TYR A 541 -7.17 21.49 6.94
CA TYR A 541 -5.76 21.74 7.30
C TYR A 541 -4.93 20.45 7.27
N ALA A 542 -5.43 19.37 7.86
CA ALA A 542 -4.71 18.10 7.93
C ALA A 542 -4.32 17.57 6.55
N ILE A 543 -5.22 17.72 5.57
CA ILE A 543 -4.99 17.31 4.18
C ILE A 543 -3.92 18.17 3.51
N VAL A 544 -3.98 19.49 3.68
CA VAL A 544 -2.99 20.41 3.11
C VAL A 544 -1.60 20.14 3.68
N TYR A 545 -1.48 20.03 5.01
CA TYR A 545 -0.20 19.69 5.64
C TYR A 545 0.31 18.32 5.20
N ASN A 546 -0.59 17.34 5.07
CA ASN A 546 -0.20 16.03 4.57
C ASN A 546 0.35 16.09 3.14
N TYR A 547 -0.35 16.80 2.24
CA TYR A 547 0.10 16.98 0.86
C TYR A 547 1.46 17.67 0.79
N LEU A 548 1.65 18.77 1.52
CA LEU A 548 2.92 19.50 1.56
C LEU A 548 4.05 18.62 2.12
N ASN A 549 3.81 17.88 3.19
CA ASN A 549 4.83 17.06 3.85
C ASN A 549 5.15 15.74 3.12
N ARG A 550 4.20 15.19 2.33
CA ARG A 550 4.32 13.85 1.73
C ARG A 550 4.48 13.83 0.22
N VAL A 551 4.07 14.90 -0.48
CA VAL A 551 4.15 15.00 -1.94
C VAL A 551 5.14 16.09 -2.33
N VAL A 552 4.97 17.30 -1.77
CA VAL A 552 5.87 18.42 -2.09
C VAL A 552 7.24 18.25 -1.42
N GLU A 553 7.25 17.77 -0.17
CA GLU A 553 8.45 17.56 0.65
C GLU A 553 9.32 18.83 0.74
N LYS A 554 10.54 18.78 0.17
CA LYS A 554 11.50 19.90 0.14
C LYS A 554 11.57 20.59 -1.23
N ARG A 555 10.67 20.23 -2.16
CA ARG A 555 10.66 20.84 -3.49
C ARG A 555 10.26 22.30 -3.43
N LYS A 556 10.76 23.07 -4.38
CA LYS A 556 10.52 24.51 -4.46
C LYS A 556 9.09 24.79 -4.89
N ILE A 557 8.27 25.36 -4.02
CA ILE A 557 6.98 25.94 -4.40
C ILE A 557 7.24 27.30 -5.03
N GLY A 558 6.89 27.47 -6.31
CA GLY A 558 7.01 28.72 -7.02
C GLY A 558 5.94 29.75 -6.64
N GLU A 559 5.92 30.87 -7.38
CA GLU A 559 5.04 32.00 -7.09
C GLU A 559 3.66 31.84 -7.73
N ARG A 560 3.58 31.19 -8.91
CA ARG A 560 2.35 30.97 -9.67
C ARG A 560 1.88 29.54 -9.52
N VAL A 561 1.20 29.28 -8.40
CA VAL A 561 0.71 27.95 -8.01
C VAL A 561 -0.72 27.73 -8.49
N MET A 562 -0.94 26.73 -9.34
CA MET A 562 -2.28 26.31 -9.77
C MET A 562 -2.72 25.05 -9.02
N PHE A 563 -3.94 25.09 -8.46
CA PHE A 563 -4.51 23.97 -7.70
C PHE A 563 -5.64 23.27 -8.46
N LEU A 564 -5.47 21.97 -8.67
CA LEU A 564 -6.22 21.11 -9.58
C LEU A 564 -6.76 19.86 -8.88
N GLY A 565 -7.61 19.11 -9.59
CA GLY A 565 -8.21 17.87 -9.10
C GLY A 565 -9.50 18.09 -8.29
N GLY A 566 -10.12 17.01 -7.82
CA GLY A 566 -11.44 17.06 -7.17
C GLY A 566 -11.52 17.98 -5.95
N PRO A 567 -10.60 17.92 -4.97
CA PRO A 567 -10.60 18.78 -3.79
C PRO A 567 -10.42 20.27 -4.08
N SER A 568 -9.90 20.65 -5.26
CA SER A 568 -9.88 22.06 -5.67
C SER A 568 -11.28 22.66 -5.93
N LEU A 569 -12.32 21.81 -6.01
CA LEU A 569 -13.72 22.23 -6.05
C LEU A 569 -14.26 22.64 -4.67
N ASN A 570 -13.52 22.36 -3.59
CA ASN A 570 -13.96 22.64 -2.22
C ASN A 570 -13.28 23.92 -1.69
N LYS A 571 -14.06 24.98 -1.43
CA LYS A 571 -13.55 26.26 -0.92
C LYS A 571 -12.82 26.13 0.42
N GLY A 572 -13.21 25.18 1.28
CA GLY A 572 -12.53 24.93 2.56
C GLY A 572 -11.09 24.46 2.38
N VAL A 573 -10.84 23.57 1.40
CA VAL A 573 -9.49 23.09 1.08
C VAL A 573 -8.65 24.19 0.41
N VAL A 574 -9.25 24.98 -0.49
CA VAL A 574 -8.57 26.14 -1.09
C VAL A 574 -8.18 27.17 -0.02
N ALA A 575 -9.09 27.48 0.91
CA ALA A 575 -8.81 28.36 2.04
C ALA A 575 -7.68 27.82 2.93
N ALA A 576 -7.64 26.52 3.16
CA ALA A 576 -6.57 25.89 3.95
C ALA A 576 -5.21 26.05 3.25
N PHE A 577 -5.13 25.83 1.94
CA PHE A 577 -3.88 26.07 1.19
C PHE A 577 -3.45 27.53 1.23
N GLU A 578 -4.36 28.47 0.98
CA GLU A 578 -4.04 29.90 1.03
C GLU A 578 -3.55 30.32 2.42
N ASN A 579 -4.20 29.83 3.48
CA ASN A 579 -3.83 30.09 4.86
C ASN A 579 -2.44 29.53 5.22
N VAL A 580 -2.12 28.32 4.75
CA VAL A 580 -0.83 27.66 5.05
C VAL A 580 0.32 28.27 4.23
N LEU A 581 0.10 28.58 2.95
CA LEU A 581 1.14 29.11 2.06
C LEU A 581 1.31 30.63 2.16
N GLY A 582 0.31 31.34 2.68
CA GLY A 582 0.27 32.80 2.74
C GLY A 582 0.18 33.51 1.38
N ARG A 583 -0.08 32.77 0.29
CA ARG A 583 -0.12 33.27 -1.10
C ARG A 583 -1.38 32.81 -1.83
N ALA A 584 -1.77 33.53 -2.89
CA ALA A 584 -2.92 33.19 -3.72
C ALA A 584 -2.66 31.90 -4.51
N LEU A 585 -3.73 31.13 -4.77
CA LEU A 585 -3.72 30.02 -5.71
C LEU A 585 -4.44 30.42 -7.00
N ILE A 586 -4.05 29.81 -8.12
CA ILE A 586 -4.82 29.85 -9.37
C ILE A 586 -5.78 28.65 -9.35
N VAL A 587 -7.07 28.92 -9.36
CA VAL A 587 -8.13 27.91 -9.37
C VAL A 587 -9.00 28.15 -10.60
N PRO A 588 -8.66 27.59 -11.77
CA PRO A 588 -9.34 27.97 -13.01
C PRO A 588 -10.74 27.37 -13.12
N PRO A 589 -11.62 27.95 -13.96
CA PRO A 589 -12.85 27.30 -14.38
C PRO A 589 -12.55 25.94 -15.01
N HIS A 590 -13.43 24.95 -14.81
CA HIS A 590 -13.35 23.63 -15.45
C HIS A 590 -12.11 22.79 -15.08
N ARG A 591 -11.39 23.16 -14.01
CA ARG A 591 -10.21 22.46 -13.47
C ARG A 591 -10.39 20.97 -13.21
N GLU A 592 -11.62 20.51 -13.00
CA GLU A 592 -11.95 19.09 -12.78
C GLU A 592 -11.76 18.20 -14.03
N VAL A 593 -11.68 18.81 -15.22
CA VAL A 593 -11.42 18.13 -16.49
C VAL A 593 -10.10 18.55 -17.14
N LEU A 594 -9.18 19.18 -16.40
CA LEU A 594 -7.97 19.77 -16.98
C LEU A 594 -7.06 18.73 -17.65
N GLY A 595 -6.92 17.53 -17.08
CA GLY A 595 -6.17 16.44 -17.73
C GLY A 595 -6.74 16.10 -19.11
N ALA A 596 -8.06 15.96 -19.22
CA ALA A 596 -8.72 15.72 -20.50
C ALA A 596 -8.55 16.91 -21.47
N TYR A 597 -8.65 18.13 -20.96
CA TYR A 597 -8.43 19.35 -21.73
C TYR A 597 -7.02 19.42 -22.33
N GLY A 598 -6.00 19.21 -21.51
CA GLY A 598 -4.61 19.19 -21.97
C GLY A 598 -4.34 18.07 -22.97
N ALA A 599 -4.93 16.87 -22.77
CA ALA A 599 -4.82 15.78 -23.75
C ALA A 599 -5.44 16.15 -25.11
N ALA A 600 -6.59 16.85 -25.11
CA ALA A 600 -7.25 17.32 -26.33
C ALA A 600 -6.39 18.36 -27.07
N ILE A 601 -5.72 19.26 -26.35
CA ILE A 601 -4.77 20.21 -26.94
C ILE A 601 -3.57 19.48 -27.54
N SER A 602 -2.99 18.53 -26.80
CA SER A 602 -1.80 17.81 -27.26
C SER A 602 -2.04 17.05 -28.56
N VAL A 603 -3.22 16.43 -28.74
CA VAL A 603 -3.55 15.76 -30.01
C VAL A 603 -3.76 16.76 -31.14
N HIS A 604 -4.39 17.90 -30.88
CA HIS A 604 -4.55 18.96 -31.88
C HIS A 604 -3.18 19.45 -32.38
N GLU A 605 -2.26 19.75 -31.46
CA GLU A 605 -0.90 20.20 -31.78
C GLU A 605 -0.11 19.13 -32.54
N GLN A 606 -0.16 17.87 -32.09
CA GLN A 606 0.54 16.76 -32.74
C GLN A 606 0.02 16.53 -34.16
N MET A 607 -1.31 16.50 -34.36
CA MET A 607 -1.89 16.30 -35.68
C MET A 607 -1.51 17.43 -36.63
N ARG A 608 -1.47 18.68 -36.14
CA ARG A 608 -0.98 19.83 -36.92
C ARG A 608 0.49 19.67 -37.29
N LEU A 609 1.34 19.27 -36.35
CA LEU A 609 2.78 19.04 -36.59
C LEU A 609 3.03 17.92 -37.61
N LEU A 610 2.24 16.85 -37.56
CA LEU A 610 2.34 15.70 -38.45
C LEU A 610 1.59 15.88 -39.79
N ASN A 611 0.94 17.02 -40.03
CA ASN A 611 0.01 17.25 -41.14
C ASN A 611 -1.03 16.12 -41.29
N GLN A 612 -1.52 15.59 -40.18
CA GLN A 612 -2.49 14.52 -40.14
C GLN A 612 -3.91 15.10 -40.08
N GLU A 613 -4.67 14.96 -41.16
CA GLU A 613 -6.04 15.50 -41.24
C GLU A 613 -7.13 14.49 -40.82
N LYS A 614 -6.80 13.20 -40.77
CA LYS A 614 -7.76 12.13 -40.44
C LYS A 614 -7.44 11.48 -39.12
N THR A 615 -8.46 11.35 -38.28
CA THR A 615 -8.39 10.58 -37.03
C THR A 615 -8.45 9.07 -37.29
N GLY A 616 -7.74 8.29 -36.48
CA GLY A 616 -7.88 6.84 -36.36
C GLY A 616 -9.11 6.41 -35.55
N PHE A 617 -9.78 7.34 -34.86
CA PHE A 617 -10.91 7.06 -33.99
C PHE A 617 -11.99 6.24 -34.69
N ARG A 618 -12.43 5.14 -34.05
CA ARG A 618 -13.43 4.22 -34.64
C ARG A 618 -14.86 4.79 -34.70
N GLY A 619 -15.07 5.99 -34.14
CA GLY A 619 -16.36 6.68 -34.12
C GLY A 619 -17.23 6.35 -32.91
N LEU A 620 -18.12 7.28 -32.55
CA LEU A 620 -19.00 7.17 -31.37
C LEU A 620 -19.95 5.97 -31.45
N LYS A 621 -20.65 5.80 -32.58
CA LYS A 621 -21.66 4.73 -32.74
C LYS A 621 -21.05 3.33 -32.59
N SER A 622 -19.88 3.09 -33.20
CA SER A 622 -19.15 1.82 -33.08
C SER A 622 -18.79 1.54 -31.61
N ALA A 623 -18.10 2.48 -30.96
CA ALA A 623 -17.67 2.34 -29.57
C ALA A 623 -18.85 2.12 -28.60
N ILE A 624 -19.95 2.84 -28.76
CA ILE A 624 -21.15 2.72 -27.91
C ILE A 624 -21.82 1.34 -28.04
N SER A 625 -21.80 0.75 -29.23
CA SER A 625 -22.47 -0.53 -29.53
C SER A 625 -21.65 -1.78 -29.18
N ASP A 626 -20.37 -1.60 -28.86
CA ASP A 626 -19.45 -2.69 -28.54
C ASP A 626 -19.88 -3.41 -27.25
N ARG A 627 -19.87 -4.75 -27.28
CA ARG A 627 -20.30 -5.60 -26.16
C ARG A 627 -19.16 -5.97 -25.21
N MET A 628 -17.92 -5.57 -25.54
CA MET A 628 -16.72 -5.88 -24.76
C MET A 628 -16.51 -7.38 -24.53
N ASP A 629 -16.88 -8.21 -25.50
CA ASP A 629 -16.64 -9.64 -25.41
C ASP A 629 -15.12 -9.92 -25.36
N PHE A 630 -14.70 -10.77 -24.43
CA PHE A 630 -13.29 -11.15 -24.27
C PHE A 630 -13.12 -12.65 -24.17
N THR A 631 -11.93 -13.10 -24.58
CA THR A 631 -11.48 -14.47 -24.33
C THR A 631 -10.42 -14.47 -23.24
N GLU A 632 -10.51 -15.42 -22.32
CA GLU A 632 -9.51 -15.58 -21.27
C GLU A 632 -8.48 -16.64 -21.67
N LYS A 633 -7.20 -16.32 -21.50
CA LYS A 633 -6.10 -17.27 -21.71
C LYS A 633 -5.04 -17.13 -20.63
N ILE A 634 -4.44 -18.26 -20.26
CA ILE A 634 -3.25 -18.25 -19.41
C ILE A 634 -2.05 -17.81 -20.25
N CYS A 635 -1.29 -16.84 -19.75
CA CYS A 635 -0.08 -16.35 -20.39
C CYS A 635 0.95 -17.48 -20.49
N ARG A 636 1.38 -17.78 -21.72
CA ARG A 636 2.46 -18.73 -22.04
C ARG A 636 3.55 -18.11 -22.91
N ALA A 637 3.62 -16.78 -22.94
CA ALA A 637 4.54 -16.06 -23.82
C ALA A 637 6.01 -16.19 -23.39
N ASP A 638 6.28 -16.74 -22.21
CA ASP A 638 7.60 -17.15 -21.77
C ASP A 638 7.47 -18.53 -21.12
N SER A 639 8.09 -19.54 -21.72
CA SER A 639 8.04 -20.92 -21.24
C SER A 639 8.73 -21.10 -19.89
N ARG A 640 9.59 -20.14 -19.49
CA ARG A 640 10.28 -20.11 -18.19
C ARG A 640 9.50 -19.31 -17.14
N CYS A 641 8.37 -18.69 -17.50
CA CYS A 641 7.57 -17.90 -16.57
C CYS A 641 6.56 -18.77 -15.82
N HIS A 642 6.69 -18.85 -14.50
CA HIS A 642 5.82 -19.64 -13.64
C HIS A 642 4.60 -18.87 -13.10
N ASN A 643 4.42 -17.59 -13.45
CA ASN A 643 3.32 -16.77 -12.92
C ASN A 643 1.94 -17.17 -13.47
N GLN A 644 1.87 -17.87 -14.62
CA GLN A 644 0.63 -18.35 -15.24
C GLN A 644 -0.50 -17.29 -15.27
N CYS A 645 -0.14 -16.03 -15.54
CA CYS A 645 -1.07 -14.91 -15.44
C CYS A 645 -2.30 -15.12 -16.32
N LYS A 646 -3.49 -14.81 -15.81
CA LYS A 646 -4.72 -14.78 -16.62
C LYS A 646 -4.72 -13.50 -17.47
N LEU A 647 -4.88 -13.66 -18.77
CA LEU A 647 -4.97 -12.57 -19.74
C LEU A 647 -6.39 -12.51 -20.28
N LYS A 648 -6.92 -11.29 -20.43
CA LYS A 648 -8.16 -11.02 -21.17
C LYS A 648 -7.80 -10.47 -22.53
N ILE A 649 -8.30 -11.09 -23.58
CA ILE A 649 -8.05 -10.71 -24.96
C ILE A 649 -9.36 -10.22 -25.55
N TYR A 650 -9.43 -8.92 -25.78
CA TYR A 650 -10.54 -8.24 -26.43
C TYR A 650 -10.28 -8.12 -27.92
N ASP A 651 -11.35 -8.14 -28.71
CA ASP A 651 -11.31 -7.89 -30.15
C ASP A 651 -12.15 -6.64 -30.46
N PHE A 652 -11.48 -5.56 -30.86
CA PHE A 652 -12.11 -4.29 -31.20
C PHE A 652 -11.97 -4.01 -32.70
N ASP A 653 -12.99 -4.35 -33.48
CA ASP A 653 -13.01 -4.24 -34.95
C ASP A 653 -11.83 -4.99 -35.62
N GLY A 654 -11.54 -6.22 -35.19
CA GLY A 654 -10.44 -7.04 -35.71
C GLY A 654 -9.08 -6.75 -35.07
N ARG A 655 -9.00 -5.78 -34.15
CA ARG A 655 -7.77 -5.43 -33.40
C ARG A 655 -7.79 -6.10 -32.04
N LYS A 656 -6.82 -6.99 -31.81
CA LYS A 656 -6.65 -7.64 -30.51
C LYS A 656 -5.99 -6.69 -29.51
N SER A 657 -6.65 -6.45 -28.38
CA SER A 657 -6.07 -5.79 -27.21
C SER A 657 -5.98 -6.80 -26.07
N ILE A 658 -4.79 -6.95 -25.49
CA ILE A 658 -4.50 -7.98 -24.46
C ILE A 658 -4.27 -7.27 -23.13
N TRP A 659 -5.08 -7.58 -22.13
CA TRP A 659 -4.96 -7.03 -20.79
C TRP A 659 -4.70 -8.11 -19.74
N GLY A 660 -4.18 -7.68 -18.60
CA GLY A 660 -3.73 -8.56 -17.52
C GLY A 660 -2.25 -8.91 -17.63
N GLY A 661 -1.80 -9.74 -16.70
CA GLY A 661 -0.38 -10.07 -16.55
C GLY A 661 0.31 -9.22 -15.49
N GLU A 662 0.90 -9.89 -14.48
CA GLU A 662 1.66 -9.24 -13.41
C GLU A 662 2.94 -8.55 -13.87
N CYS A 663 3.47 -8.94 -15.04
CA CYS A 663 4.76 -8.46 -15.54
C CYS A 663 4.67 -7.28 -16.52
N GLY A 664 3.49 -6.67 -16.70
CA GLY A 664 3.27 -5.53 -17.58
C GLY A 664 3.55 -5.76 -19.07
N ARG A 665 3.81 -7.01 -19.51
CA ARG A 665 4.19 -7.36 -20.88
C ARG A 665 3.23 -6.80 -21.93
N TYR A 666 1.93 -6.83 -21.63
CA TYR A 666 0.86 -6.44 -22.54
C TYR A 666 0.27 -5.06 -22.25
N GLU A 667 0.77 -4.31 -21.25
CA GLU A 667 0.23 -2.96 -20.96
C GLU A 667 0.53 -1.92 -22.06
N PHE A 668 1.26 -2.30 -23.12
CA PHE A 668 1.48 -1.45 -24.31
C PHE A 668 1.41 -2.27 -25.59
N THR A 669 0.40 -1.98 -26.39
CA THR A 669 0.16 -2.52 -27.72
C THR A 669 0.56 -1.53 -28.83
N ARG A 670 0.67 -0.22 -28.51
CA ARG A 670 0.79 0.88 -29.48
C ARG A 670 2.11 1.65 -29.55
N ASN A 671 3.16 1.25 -28.83
CA ASN A 671 4.40 2.02 -28.92
C ASN A 671 5.06 1.81 -30.31
N ARG A 672 5.02 2.84 -31.15
CA ARG A 672 5.56 2.83 -32.53
C ARG A 672 7.07 3.14 -32.58
N GLY A 673 7.68 3.47 -31.46
CA GLY A 673 9.13 3.74 -31.36
C GLY A 673 9.99 2.48 -31.48
N ALA A 674 11.25 2.66 -31.87
CA ALA A 674 12.24 1.59 -31.81
C ALA A 674 12.45 1.14 -30.35
N LYS A 675 12.51 -0.17 -30.12
CA LYS A 675 12.84 -0.71 -28.80
C LYS A 675 14.33 -0.50 -28.55
N GLU A 676 14.66 -0.05 -27.35
CA GLU A 676 16.04 0.07 -26.91
C GLU A 676 16.60 -1.24 -26.35
N ILE A 677 17.91 -1.28 -26.14
CA ILE A 677 18.59 -2.44 -25.55
C ILE A 677 18.25 -2.54 -24.04
N ASN A 678 17.95 -3.75 -23.57
CA ASN A 678 17.74 -4.02 -22.15
C ASN A 678 19.07 -4.40 -21.47
N PHE A 679 19.78 -3.42 -20.91
CA PHE A 679 21.06 -3.65 -20.24
C PHE A 679 20.94 -4.47 -18.93
N PHE A 680 19.76 -4.56 -18.31
CA PHE A 680 19.54 -5.46 -17.17
C PHE A 680 19.58 -6.93 -17.60
N ALA A 681 18.99 -7.25 -18.76
CA ALA A 681 19.10 -8.58 -19.36
C ALA A 681 20.55 -8.90 -19.72
N LEU A 682 21.28 -7.95 -20.30
CA LEU A 682 22.71 -8.11 -20.59
C LEU A 682 23.53 -8.41 -19.33
N ARG A 683 23.31 -7.69 -18.22
CA ARG A 683 23.97 -7.99 -16.94
C ARG A 683 23.65 -9.40 -16.46
N GLN A 684 22.41 -9.83 -16.61
CA GLN A 684 21.98 -11.17 -16.24
C GLN A 684 22.64 -12.26 -17.10
N GLU A 685 22.80 -12.04 -18.41
CA GLU A 685 23.54 -12.95 -19.31
C GLU A 685 25.01 -13.11 -18.91
N ILE A 686 25.67 -12.00 -18.52
CA ILE A 686 27.04 -12.03 -17.99
C ILE A 686 27.07 -12.85 -16.70
N TRP A 687 26.13 -12.63 -15.78
CA TRP A 687 26.04 -13.42 -14.54
C TRP A 687 25.83 -14.91 -14.81
N GLU A 688 24.94 -15.27 -15.74
CA GLU A 688 24.68 -16.67 -16.13
C GLU A 688 25.93 -17.36 -16.69
N THR A 689 26.70 -16.64 -17.51
CA THR A 689 27.98 -17.13 -18.04
C THR A 689 28.98 -17.46 -16.93
N HIS A 690 29.06 -16.62 -15.89
CA HIS A 690 29.97 -16.84 -14.77
C HIS A 690 29.47 -17.88 -13.74
N MET A 691 28.17 -18.15 -13.72
CA MET A 691 27.55 -19.18 -12.88
C MET A 691 27.49 -20.55 -13.57
N ALA A 692 27.63 -20.62 -14.89
CA ALA A 692 27.47 -21.83 -15.68
C ALA A 692 28.30 -23.01 -15.12
N GLY A 693 27.62 -24.15 -14.88
CA GLY A 693 28.23 -25.37 -14.37
C GLY A 693 28.59 -25.38 -12.87
N ALA A 694 28.39 -24.26 -12.16
CA ALA A 694 28.73 -24.13 -10.73
C ALA A 694 27.52 -24.30 -9.79
N TYR A 695 26.28 -24.25 -10.30
CA TYR A 695 25.06 -24.33 -9.50
C TYR A 695 23.93 -25.10 -10.20
N GLU A 696 22.96 -25.54 -9.40
CA GLU A 696 21.66 -26.03 -9.85
C GLU A 696 20.53 -25.12 -9.38
N THR A 697 19.38 -25.18 -10.05
CA THR A 697 18.16 -24.50 -9.60
C THR A 697 17.24 -25.50 -8.90
N LEU A 698 16.75 -25.13 -7.71
CA LEU A 698 15.80 -25.93 -6.94
C LEU A 698 14.55 -26.20 -7.78
N SER A 699 14.17 -27.48 -7.83
CA SER A 699 12.92 -27.95 -8.45
C SER A 699 11.89 -28.29 -7.37
N ASP A 700 10.71 -28.79 -7.76
CA ASP A 700 9.69 -29.26 -6.80
C ASP A 700 10.13 -30.51 -6.01
N LYS A 701 11.22 -31.18 -6.42
CA LYS A 701 11.77 -32.35 -5.74
C LYS A 701 13.01 -31.98 -4.91
N PRO A 702 13.22 -32.60 -3.74
CA PRO A 702 14.45 -32.45 -2.98
C PRO A 702 15.68 -32.82 -3.81
N LEU A 703 16.69 -31.96 -3.78
CA LEU A 703 17.99 -32.17 -4.40
C LEU A 703 19.02 -32.31 -3.28
N LEU A 704 19.11 -33.47 -2.64
CA LEU A 704 20.06 -33.70 -1.54
C LEU A 704 21.48 -33.96 -2.07
N GLN A 705 21.60 -34.52 -3.27
CA GLN A 705 22.87 -34.75 -3.98
C GLN A 705 22.71 -34.46 -5.47
N VAL A 706 23.79 -34.00 -6.11
CA VAL A 706 23.90 -33.78 -7.55
C VAL A 706 25.30 -34.23 -7.98
N ASP A 707 25.40 -35.09 -9.00
CA ASP A 707 26.65 -35.71 -9.43
C ASP A 707 27.42 -36.37 -8.26
N ASP A 708 26.73 -37.15 -7.42
CA ASP A 708 27.25 -37.79 -6.19
C ASP A 708 27.84 -36.81 -5.14
N ARG A 709 27.65 -35.50 -5.31
CA ARG A 709 28.09 -34.47 -4.36
C ARG A 709 26.92 -33.99 -3.51
N PRO A 710 27.09 -33.83 -2.19
CA PRO A 710 26.08 -33.22 -1.34
C PRO A 710 25.77 -31.78 -1.77
N THR A 711 24.51 -31.38 -1.63
CA THR A 711 24.07 -30.04 -2.01
C THR A 711 24.10 -29.03 -0.86
N VAL A 712 24.30 -27.77 -1.22
CA VAL A 712 24.23 -26.64 -0.30
C VAL A 712 23.23 -25.63 -0.87
N GLY A 713 22.10 -25.47 -0.18
CA GLY A 713 21.04 -24.54 -0.57
C GLY A 713 21.40 -23.10 -0.24
N LEU A 714 21.26 -22.18 -1.19
CA LEU A 714 21.40 -20.74 -0.99
C LEU A 714 20.19 -20.01 -1.58
N GLN A 715 19.61 -19.09 -0.81
CA GLN A 715 18.51 -18.27 -1.29
C GLN A 715 18.95 -17.35 -2.44
N ARG A 716 18.14 -17.26 -3.50
CA ARG A 716 18.32 -16.27 -4.58
C ARG A 716 17.67 -14.93 -4.22
N ALA A 717 18.00 -14.41 -3.03
CA ALA A 717 17.46 -13.17 -2.47
C ALA A 717 18.52 -12.46 -1.62
N LEU A 718 18.34 -11.15 -1.38
CA LEU A 718 19.27 -10.30 -0.61
C LEU A 718 20.73 -10.45 -1.08
N TYR A 719 21.65 -10.86 -0.21
CA TYR A 719 23.06 -11.07 -0.53
C TYR A 719 23.26 -12.17 -1.59
N GLY A 720 22.32 -13.13 -1.73
CA GLY A 720 22.39 -14.14 -2.79
C GLY A 720 22.22 -13.58 -4.20
N GLN A 721 21.63 -12.39 -4.36
CA GLN A 721 21.59 -11.69 -5.66
C GLN A 721 22.94 -11.02 -5.99
N GLN A 722 23.80 -10.83 -4.99
CA GLN A 722 25.07 -10.13 -5.13
C GLN A 722 26.25 -11.09 -5.17
N ASP A 723 26.36 -11.99 -4.20
CA ASP A 723 27.57 -12.78 -3.93
C ASP A 723 27.43 -14.25 -4.38
N ALA A 724 26.46 -14.57 -5.25
CA ALA A 724 26.22 -15.96 -5.69
C ALA A 724 27.38 -16.55 -6.49
N VAL A 725 28.11 -15.74 -7.28
CA VAL A 725 29.27 -16.23 -8.05
C VAL A 725 30.36 -16.70 -7.08
N LEU A 726 30.71 -15.89 -6.09
CA LEU A 726 31.59 -16.29 -4.98
C LEU A 726 31.15 -17.62 -4.33
N TRP A 727 29.91 -17.73 -3.85
CA TRP A 727 29.50 -18.92 -3.10
C TRP A 727 29.35 -20.17 -3.96
N ALA A 728 28.94 -20.04 -5.23
CA ALA A 728 28.83 -21.17 -6.15
C ALA A 728 30.19 -21.81 -6.39
N HIS A 729 31.20 -21.00 -6.73
CA HIS A 729 32.56 -21.48 -6.97
C HIS A 729 33.26 -21.94 -5.69
N PHE A 730 32.95 -21.34 -4.54
CA PHE A 730 33.49 -21.78 -3.24
C PHE A 730 33.03 -23.19 -2.90
N PHE A 731 31.72 -23.47 -2.97
CA PHE A 731 31.19 -24.80 -2.65
C PHE A 731 31.52 -25.84 -3.71
N ASP A 732 31.51 -25.47 -5.00
CA ASP A 732 31.93 -26.36 -6.09
C ASP A 732 33.37 -26.85 -5.87
N ARG A 733 34.28 -25.93 -5.53
CA ARG A 733 35.69 -26.25 -5.26
C ARG A 733 35.89 -27.11 -4.01
N LEU A 734 34.97 -27.06 -3.04
CA LEU A 734 34.97 -27.90 -1.85
C LEU A 734 34.32 -29.29 -2.07
N GLY A 735 33.82 -29.58 -3.27
CA GLY A 735 33.17 -30.85 -3.59
C GLY A 735 31.69 -30.90 -3.25
N TYR A 736 31.03 -29.75 -3.13
CA TYR A 736 29.58 -29.62 -2.94
C TYR A 736 28.93 -28.99 -4.17
N ARG A 737 27.63 -29.19 -4.37
CA ARG A 737 26.88 -28.48 -5.41
C ARG A 737 26.00 -27.39 -4.79
N LEU A 738 26.17 -26.15 -5.19
CA LEU A 738 25.27 -25.07 -4.78
C LEU A 738 23.91 -25.25 -5.46
N VAL A 739 22.83 -25.12 -4.70
CA VAL A 739 21.45 -25.10 -5.20
C VAL A 739 20.84 -23.74 -4.88
N LEU A 740 20.48 -22.98 -5.91
CA LEU A 740 19.73 -21.74 -5.76
C LEU A 740 18.24 -22.01 -5.87
N THR A 741 17.42 -21.31 -5.08
CA THR A 741 15.98 -21.23 -5.36
C THR A 741 15.71 -20.67 -6.77
N PRO A 742 14.58 -21.02 -7.40
CA PRO A 742 14.20 -20.42 -8.68
C PRO A 742 14.01 -18.89 -8.56
N PRO A 743 13.97 -18.16 -9.70
CA PRO A 743 13.60 -16.75 -9.70
C PRO A 743 12.32 -16.50 -8.90
N THR A 744 12.28 -15.37 -8.21
CA THR A 744 11.18 -15.01 -7.32
C THR A 744 9.85 -15.01 -8.07
N ASN A 745 8.89 -15.75 -7.53
CA ASN A 745 7.55 -15.87 -8.09
C ASN A 745 6.50 -15.59 -6.99
N ALA A 746 5.22 -15.58 -7.38
CA ALA A 746 4.13 -15.29 -6.45
C ALA A 746 4.09 -16.25 -5.24
N LYS A 747 4.37 -17.55 -5.45
CA LYS A 747 4.39 -18.56 -4.38
C LYS A 747 5.49 -18.26 -3.36
N LEU A 748 6.71 -17.97 -3.82
CA LEU A 748 7.84 -17.65 -2.93
C LEU A 748 7.60 -16.36 -2.15
N SER A 749 7.12 -15.32 -2.82
CA SER A 749 6.75 -14.04 -2.17
C SER A 749 5.69 -14.27 -1.09
N GLN A 750 4.63 -15.02 -1.41
CA GLN A 750 3.54 -15.35 -0.50
C GLN A 750 4.03 -16.12 0.75
N MET A 751 4.82 -17.18 0.52
CA MET A 751 5.44 -17.96 1.59
C MET A 751 6.30 -17.11 2.54
N GLY A 752 6.97 -16.10 1.98
CA GLY A 752 7.81 -15.19 2.74
C GLY A 752 7.03 -14.21 3.59
N ILE A 753 5.99 -13.59 3.03
CA ILE A 753 5.09 -12.68 3.76
C ILE A 753 4.43 -13.42 4.94
N GLU A 754 3.98 -14.66 4.73
CA GLU A 754 3.36 -15.49 5.78
C GLU A 754 4.32 -15.90 6.88
N ALA A 755 5.61 -16.01 6.58
CA ALA A 755 6.63 -16.41 7.54
C ALA A 755 7.16 -15.25 8.39
N MET A 756 6.82 -14.00 8.08
CA MET A 756 7.38 -12.85 8.80
C MET A 756 6.76 -12.69 10.18
N ALA A 757 7.62 -12.63 11.21
CA ALA A 757 7.23 -12.29 12.59
C ALA A 757 7.23 -10.78 12.88
N ALA A 758 7.74 -9.97 11.95
CA ALA A 758 7.85 -8.52 12.08
C ALA A 758 7.73 -7.83 10.72
N GLU A 759 7.26 -6.58 10.71
CA GLU A 759 7.15 -5.80 9.49
C GLU A 759 8.52 -5.27 9.02
N THR A 760 8.87 -5.55 7.76
CA THR A 760 10.16 -5.19 7.14
C THR A 760 9.97 -4.77 5.68
N CYS A 761 11.06 -4.40 4.99
CA CYS A 761 11.00 -4.12 3.56
C CYS A 761 10.76 -5.42 2.76
N TYR A 762 10.05 -5.29 1.62
CA TYR A 762 9.64 -6.43 0.80
C TYR A 762 10.76 -7.45 0.45
N PRO A 763 12.02 -7.06 0.14
CA PRO A 763 13.08 -8.01 -0.20
C PRO A 763 13.45 -8.95 0.96
N VAL A 764 13.31 -8.48 2.21
CA VAL A 764 13.54 -9.29 3.41
C VAL A 764 12.40 -10.29 3.57
N LYS A 765 11.15 -9.87 3.35
CA LYS A 765 10.00 -10.80 3.34
C LYS A 765 10.19 -11.89 2.29
N VAL A 766 10.58 -11.52 1.08
CA VAL A 766 10.86 -12.46 -0.01
C VAL A 766 11.96 -13.45 0.38
N SER A 767 13.03 -12.98 1.03
CA SER A 767 14.10 -13.85 1.55
C SER A 767 13.58 -14.96 2.47
N HIS A 768 12.63 -14.68 3.37
CA HIS A 768 12.02 -15.72 4.21
C HIS A 768 11.34 -16.81 3.36
N GLY A 769 10.69 -16.43 2.26
CA GLY A 769 10.05 -17.36 1.33
C GLY A 769 11.05 -18.25 0.59
N HIS A 770 12.17 -17.67 0.16
CA HIS A 770 13.27 -18.44 -0.44
C HIS A 770 13.89 -19.42 0.55
N VAL A 771 14.14 -19.01 1.79
CA VAL A 771 14.68 -19.93 2.80
C VAL A 771 13.68 -21.02 3.13
N LYS A 772 12.40 -20.69 3.33
CA LYS A 772 11.33 -21.69 3.58
C LYS A 772 11.24 -22.71 2.45
N ALA A 773 11.45 -22.30 1.20
CA ALA A 773 11.49 -23.22 0.07
C ALA A 773 12.71 -24.15 0.06
N LEU A 774 13.84 -23.79 0.69
CA LEU A 774 15.04 -24.63 0.77
C LEU A 774 15.02 -25.59 1.96
N VAL A 775 14.24 -25.33 3.00
CA VAL A 775 14.19 -26.17 4.21
C VAL A 775 13.84 -27.61 3.84
N GLY A 776 14.73 -28.55 4.16
CA GLY A 776 14.56 -29.97 3.87
C GLY A 776 14.73 -30.37 2.39
N GLN A 777 15.04 -29.42 1.49
CA GLN A 777 15.20 -29.69 0.06
C GLN A 777 16.66 -29.90 -0.37
N THR A 778 17.62 -29.52 0.47
CA THR A 778 19.06 -29.66 0.21
C THR A 778 19.75 -30.33 1.41
N ALA A 779 20.91 -30.95 1.18
CA ALA A 779 21.64 -31.63 2.27
C ALA A 779 22.06 -30.64 3.38
N PHE A 780 22.50 -29.45 2.99
CA PHE A 780 22.77 -28.33 3.89
C PHE A 780 22.05 -27.06 3.43
N LEU A 781 21.72 -26.19 4.37
CA LEU A 781 21.21 -24.84 4.11
C LEU A 781 22.30 -23.81 4.46
N PHE A 782 22.77 -23.03 3.50
CA PHE A 782 23.73 -21.96 3.71
C PHE A 782 23.03 -20.62 3.92
N LEU A 783 23.13 -20.12 5.15
CA LEU A 783 22.46 -18.92 5.63
C LEU A 783 23.48 -18.02 6.35
N PRO A 784 24.47 -17.41 5.67
CA PRO A 784 25.51 -16.61 6.31
C PRO A 784 24.96 -15.30 6.90
N SER A 785 25.61 -14.81 7.96
CA SER A 785 25.46 -13.45 8.47
C SER A 785 26.54 -12.57 7.86
N VAL A 786 26.25 -11.93 6.73
CA VAL A 786 27.23 -11.11 6.00
C VAL A 786 27.25 -9.69 6.58
N VAL A 787 28.38 -9.29 7.16
CA VAL A 787 28.50 -8.05 7.95
C VAL A 787 28.92 -6.87 7.08
N ASN A 788 29.98 -7.05 6.29
CA ASN A 788 30.57 -6.02 5.46
C ASN A 788 30.87 -6.53 4.04
N MET A 789 30.96 -5.59 3.12
CA MET A 789 31.33 -5.82 1.74
C MET A 789 32.86 -5.89 1.58
N GLY A 790 33.33 -6.46 0.47
CA GLY A 790 34.74 -6.41 0.07
C GLY A 790 35.26 -4.98 -0.10
N LYS A 791 36.59 -4.81 -0.16
CA LYS A 791 37.26 -3.50 -0.14
C LYS A 791 36.78 -2.57 -1.28
N SER A 792 36.18 -1.43 -0.94
CA SER A 792 35.97 -0.28 -1.85
C SER A 792 37.12 0.74 -1.73
N ARG A 793 37.43 1.19 -0.51
CA ARG A 793 38.63 1.95 -0.08
C ARG A 793 38.88 1.71 1.41
N ASP A 794 40.14 1.79 1.87
CA ASP A 794 40.49 1.43 3.26
C ASP A 794 39.79 2.27 4.35
N LYS A 795 39.47 3.55 4.06
CA LYS A 795 38.82 4.48 5.00
C LYS A 795 37.30 4.29 5.14
N GLU A 796 36.64 3.54 4.26
CA GLU A 796 35.19 3.39 4.28
C GLU A 796 34.74 2.27 5.21
N LYS A 797 33.58 2.44 5.86
CA LYS A 797 33.03 1.44 6.78
C LYS A 797 32.57 0.18 6.05
N GLY A 798 31.75 0.33 5.00
CA GLY A 798 31.40 -0.76 4.07
C GLY A 798 30.42 -1.81 4.61
N PHE A 799 29.57 -1.48 5.59
CA PHE A 799 28.62 -2.44 6.16
C PHE A 799 27.43 -2.70 5.23
N TYR A 800 26.85 -3.90 5.32
CA TYR A 800 25.52 -4.17 4.78
C TYR A 800 24.44 -3.45 5.61
N CYS A 801 23.20 -3.34 5.11
CA CYS A 801 22.13 -2.79 5.94
C CYS A 801 21.80 -3.74 7.11
N PRO A 802 21.34 -3.23 8.27
CA PRO A 802 21.06 -4.07 9.44
C PRO A 802 20.13 -5.25 9.14
N MET A 803 19.10 -5.04 8.31
CA MET A 803 18.17 -6.12 7.91
C MET A 803 18.87 -7.27 7.17
N VAL A 804 19.85 -6.98 6.31
CA VAL A 804 20.62 -8.03 5.62
C VAL A 804 21.56 -8.74 6.60
N GLN A 805 22.20 -8.00 7.50
CA GLN A 805 23.09 -8.57 8.52
C GLN A 805 22.32 -9.49 9.50
N SER A 806 21.11 -9.09 9.89
CA SER A 806 20.27 -9.82 10.85
C SER A 806 19.37 -10.88 10.22
N ASN A 807 19.30 -10.97 8.89
CA ASN A 807 18.36 -11.83 8.17
C ASN A 807 18.45 -13.30 8.61
N SER A 808 19.66 -13.80 8.84
CA SER A 808 19.86 -15.19 9.27
C SER A 808 19.21 -15.50 10.63
N TYR A 809 19.25 -14.55 11.57
CA TYR A 809 18.61 -14.67 12.88
C TYR A 809 17.10 -14.54 12.77
N MET A 810 16.63 -13.55 12.00
CA MET A 810 15.20 -13.32 11.78
C MET A 810 14.52 -14.53 11.16
N VAL A 811 15.10 -15.08 10.09
CA VAL A 811 14.57 -16.26 9.40
C VAL A 811 14.61 -17.50 10.30
N ARG A 812 15.70 -17.70 11.05
CA ARG A 812 15.81 -18.83 12.00
C ARG A 812 14.69 -18.84 13.03
N MET A 813 14.39 -17.69 13.62
CA MET A 813 13.33 -17.56 14.62
C MET A 813 11.95 -17.68 14.00
N ALA A 814 11.76 -17.08 12.83
CA ALA A 814 10.51 -17.13 12.08
C ALA A 814 10.12 -18.54 11.63
N LEU A 815 11.09 -19.35 11.21
CA LEU A 815 10.87 -20.68 10.62
C LEU A 815 11.21 -21.86 11.54
N ASP A 816 11.63 -21.59 12.78
CA ASP A 816 12.10 -22.60 13.74
C ASP A 816 13.09 -23.60 13.12
N LEU A 817 14.17 -23.08 12.52
CA LEU A 817 15.08 -23.90 11.71
C LEU A 817 15.89 -24.89 12.55
N ASP A 818 15.90 -26.16 12.13
CA ASP A 818 16.80 -27.18 12.68
C ASP A 818 18.26 -26.85 12.33
N MET A 819 19.03 -26.44 13.34
CA MET A 819 20.40 -26.00 13.16
C MET A 819 21.38 -27.11 12.80
N ARG A 820 21.02 -28.41 12.85
CA ARG A 820 21.95 -29.51 12.52
C ARG A 820 22.51 -29.40 11.10
N ASN A 821 21.67 -29.07 10.12
CA ASN A 821 22.03 -29.00 8.70
C ASN A 821 22.19 -27.55 8.18
N VAL A 822 22.19 -26.55 9.08
CA VAL A 822 22.31 -25.13 8.70
C VAL A 822 23.75 -24.64 8.84
N LEU A 823 24.36 -24.20 7.74
CA LEU A 823 25.65 -23.53 7.69
C LEU A 823 25.42 -22.01 7.85
N ASN A 824 25.64 -21.47 9.04
CA ASN A 824 25.38 -20.05 9.37
C ASN A 824 26.65 -19.34 9.88
N PRO A 825 27.70 -19.19 9.04
CA PRO A 825 28.89 -18.45 9.44
C PRO A 825 28.62 -16.93 9.46
N VAL A 826 29.30 -16.23 10.36
CA VAL A 826 29.49 -14.78 10.28
C VAL A 826 30.61 -14.51 9.28
N VAL A 827 30.33 -13.65 8.30
CA VAL A 827 31.22 -13.40 7.16
C VAL A 827 31.59 -11.92 7.12
N HIS A 828 32.91 -11.65 7.16
CA HIS A 828 33.51 -10.32 7.00
C HIS A 828 34.31 -10.28 5.70
N LEU A 829 33.68 -9.93 4.58
CA LEU A 829 34.34 -9.88 3.26
C LEU A 829 35.45 -8.81 3.18
N LYS A 830 35.50 -7.87 4.15
CA LYS A 830 36.55 -6.86 4.25
C LYS A 830 37.88 -7.42 4.78
N TYR A 831 37.87 -8.56 5.48
CA TYR A 831 39.09 -9.18 5.98
C TYR A 831 39.98 -9.65 4.83
N ASP A 832 41.28 -9.78 5.11
CA ASP A 832 42.17 -10.42 4.16
C ASP A 832 41.77 -11.90 3.96
N PRO A 833 42.02 -12.49 2.77
CA PRO A 833 41.57 -13.84 2.46
C PRO A 833 42.08 -14.92 3.43
N GLU A 834 43.27 -14.76 4.03
CA GLU A 834 43.80 -15.74 4.99
C GLU A 834 43.00 -15.74 6.28
N THR A 835 42.75 -14.56 6.85
CA THR A 835 41.92 -14.40 8.05
C THR A 835 40.51 -14.92 7.80
N LEU A 836 39.90 -14.56 6.67
CA LEU A 836 38.56 -15.03 6.31
C LEU A 836 38.50 -16.55 6.14
N ALA A 837 39.50 -17.17 5.48
CA ALA A 837 39.58 -18.62 5.34
C ALA A 837 39.67 -19.32 6.71
N LEU A 838 40.44 -18.77 7.65
CA LEU A 838 40.58 -19.32 8.99
C LEU A 838 39.27 -19.25 9.79
N GLU A 839 38.57 -18.11 9.73
CA GLU A 839 37.26 -17.94 10.35
C GLU A 839 36.20 -18.89 9.75
N LEU A 840 36.12 -18.97 8.42
CA LEU A 840 35.20 -19.87 7.73
C LEU A 840 35.50 -21.33 8.07
N THR A 841 36.78 -21.71 8.10
CA THR A 841 37.17 -23.07 8.51
C THR A 841 36.66 -23.35 9.92
N LYS A 842 36.92 -22.47 10.88
CA LYS A 842 36.49 -22.66 12.28
C LYS A 842 34.97 -22.82 12.41
N GLN A 843 34.21 -22.03 11.64
CA GLN A 843 32.74 -22.01 11.72
C GLN A 843 32.06 -23.15 10.96
N LEU A 844 32.66 -23.64 9.86
CA LEU A 844 32.08 -24.70 9.03
C LEU A 844 32.54 -26.11 9.43
N ARG A 845 33.73 -26.25 10.03
CA ARG A 845 34.32 -27.53 10.44
C ARG A 845 33.42 -28.46 11.26
N PRO A 846 32.55 -27.97 12.18
CA PRO A 846 31.66 -28.84 12.95
C PRO A 846 30.64 -29.62 12.11
N LYS A 847 30.35 -29.15 10.88
CA LYS A 847 29.32 -29.74 10.00
C LYS A 847 29.89 -30.29 8.70
N LEU A 848 30.93 -29.65 8.19
CA LEU A 848 31.64 -30.05 6.98
C LEU A 848 33.07 -30.41 7.41
N SER A 849 33.47 -31.67 7.28
CA SER A 849 34.80 -32.18 7.69
C SER A 849 35.96 -31.61 6.84
N LEU A 850 36.14 -30.29 6.86
CA LEU A 850 37.04 -29.53 5.99
C LEU A 850 38.36 -29.20 6.69
N LYS A 851 39.46 -29.21 5.93
CA LYS A 851 40.78 -28.73 6.37
C LYS A 851 41.00 -27.27 5.94
N THR A 852 41.76 -26.51 6.73
CA THR A 852 42.00 -25.08 6.46
C THR A 852 42.55 -24.81 5.06
N HIS A 853 43.49 -25.63 4.57
CA HIS A 853 44.03 -25.44 3.22
C HIS A 853 42.97 -25.62 2.13
N GLN A 854 42.01 -26.53 2.28
CA GLN A 854 40.93 -26.72 1.31
C GLN A 854 40.00 -25.50 1.26
N VAL A 855 39.63 -24.97 2.42
CA VAL A 855 38.80 -23.76 2.54
C VAL A 855 39.54 -22.55 1.96
N ARG A 856 40.82 -22.40 2.27
CA ARG A 856 41.66 -21.32 1.74
C ARG A 856 41.76 -21.38 0.22
N ASP A 857 42.12 -22.54 -0.33
CA ASP A 857 42.28 -22.72 -1.78
C ASP A 857 40.94 -22.52 -2.52
N ALA A 858 39.82 -22.97 -1.92
CA ALA A 858 38.49 -22.71 -2.44
C ALA A 858 38.11 -21.22 -2.38
N LEU A 859 38.45 -20.52 -1.30
CA LEU A 859 38.16 -19.09 -1.14
C LEU A 859 38.95 -18.25 -2.15
N TYR A 860 40.25 -18.49 -2.33
CA TYR A 860 41.03 -17.77 -3.35
C TYR A 860 40.50 -18.01 -4.76
N TYR A 861 40.18 -19.27 -5.09
CA TYR A 861 39.59 -19.59 -6.39
C TYR A 861 38.28 -18.82 -6.60
N ALA A 862 37.39 -18.86 -5.61
CA ALA A 862 36.09 -18.24 -5.70
C ALA A 862 36.15 -16.70 -5.74
N LEU A 863 37.04 -16.07 -4.96
CA LEU A 863 37.30 -14.63 -5.03
C LEU A 863 37.84 -14.22 -6.41
N GLY A 864 38.69 -15.04 -7.02
CA GLY A 864 39.16 -14.81 -8.40
C GLY A 864 38.04 -14.90 -9.43
N ARG A 865 37.08 -15.82 -9.25
CA ARG A 865 35.89 -15.94 -10.13
C ARG A 865 34.93 -14.76 -9.97
N GLU A 866 34.72 -14.29 -8.74
CA GLU A 866 33.96 -13.07 -8.45
C GLU A 866 34.63 -11.85 -9.10
N GLN A 867 35.94 -11.70 -8.96
CA GLN A 867 36.69 -10.60 -9.59
C GLN A 867 36.54 -10.61 -11.12
N GLN A 868 36.69 -11.77 -11.77
CA GLN A 868 36.50 -11.91 -13.22
C GLN A 868 35.09 -11.49 -13.67
N PHE A 869 34.07 -11.78 -12.86
CA PHE A 869 32.70 -11.34 -13.12
C PHE A 869 32.56 -9.82 -13.02
N GLN A 870 33.12 -9.20 -11.97
CA GLN A 870 33.09 -7.74 -11.81
C GLN A 870 33.89 -7.02 -12.93
N GLU A 871 35.01 -7.58 -13.36
CA GLU A 871 35.81 -7.06 -14.49
C GLU A 871 35.05 -7.19 -15.82
N ALA A 872 34.35 -8.30 -16.05
CA ALA A 872 33.55 -8.49 -17.26
C ALA A 872 32.41 -7.46 -17.34
N ILE A 873 31.73 -7.19 -16.23
CA ILE A 873 30.73 -6.13 -16.14
C ILE A 873 31.37 -4.77 -16.40
N SER A 874 32.47 -4.44 -15.70
CA SER A 874 33.11 -3.12 -15.80
C SER A 874 33.60 -2.83 -17.22
N ARG A 875 34.24 -3.81 -17.88
CA ARG A 875 34.66 -3.71 -19.28
C ARG A 875 33.45 -3.49 -20.20
N LYS A 876 32.37 -4.25 -20.00
CA LYS A 876 31.18 -4.09 -20.82
C LYS A 876 30.52 -2.73 -20.61
N GLY A 877 30.55 -2.22 -19.38
CA GLY A 877 30.07 -0.90 -19.03
C GLY A 877 30.86 0.20 -19.74
N LEU A 878 32.19 0.10 -19.76
CA LEU A 878 33.04 1.02 -20.50
C LEU A 878 32.69 1.03 -21.99
N GLU A 879 32.55 -0.13 -22.62
CA GLU A 879 32.13 -0.23 -24.04
C GLU A 879 30.78 0.46 -24.29
N ILE A 880 29.81 0.33 -23.38
CA ILE A 880 28.50 0.96 -23.49
C ILE A 880 28.61 2.48 -23.38
N LEU A 881 29.39 2.97 -22.42
CA LEU A 881 29.55 4.42 -22.18
C LEU A 881 30.36 5.10 -23.29
N GLU A 882 31.41 4.46 -23.81
CA GLU A 882 32.24 4.99 -24.90
C GLU A 882 31.50 5.00 -26.25
N SER A 883 30.59 4.04 -26.47
CA SER A 883 29.77 3.98 -27.68
C SER A 883 28.49 4.82 -27.61
N HIS A 884 28.19 5.42 -26.45
CA HIS A 884 26.99 6.22 -26.26
C HIS A 884 27.12 7.58 -26.97
N PRO A 885 26.20 7.94 -27.88
CA PRO A 885 26.27 9.20 -28.62
C PRO A 885 26.14 10.42 -27.70
N ALA A 886 26.99 11.43 -27.90
CA ALA A 886 26.90 12.70 -27.19
C ALA A 886 25.58 13.41 -27.50
N GLY A 887 24.95 13.98 -26.47
CA GLY A 887 23.65 14.66 -26.57
C GLY A 887 22.43 13.74 -26.56
N GLU A 888 22.60 12.41 -26.56
CA GLU A 888 21.50 11.48 -26.33
C GLU A 888 21.33 11.18 -24.83
N PRO A 889 20.10 11.15 -24.29
CA PRO A 889 19.88 10.84 -22.87
C PRO A 889 20.28 9.39 -22.52
N LEU A 890 21.00 9.23 -21.42
CA LEU A 890 21.27 7.93 -20.78
C LEU A 890 20.74 7.93 -19.34
N VAL A 891 19.87 6.98 -19.00
CA VAL A 891 19.40 6.83 -17.62
C VAL A 891 20.27 5.81 -16.88
N VAL A 892 20.92 6.25 -15.81
CA VAL A 892 21.68 5.36 -14.92
C VAL A 892 20.80 4.97 -13.74
N VAL A 893 20.54 3.67 -13.62
CA VAL A 893 19.66 3.11 -12.59
C VAL A 893 20.48 2.64 -11.40
N THR A 894 20.33 3.31 -10.27
CA THR A 894 20.95 2.97 -8.99
C THR A 894 19.96 2.26 -8.07
N GLY A 895 20.46 1.46 -7.14
CA GLY A 895 19.61 0.72 -6.21
C GLY A 895 20.38 -0.42 -5.57
N ARG A 896 19.69 -1.21 -4.74
CA ARG A 896 20.32 -2.37 -4.11
C ARG A 896 20.29 -3.56 -5.07
N PRO A 897 21.33 -4.41 -5.16
CA PRO A 897 21.36 -5.54 -6.10
C PRO A 897 20.14 -6.46 -6.01
N TYR A 898 19.66 -6.70 -4.79
CA TYR A 898 18.47 -7.51 -4.54
C TYR A 898 17.14 -6.87 -4.99
N ASN A 899 17.13 -5.56 -5.26
CA ASN A 899 16.01 -4.91 -5.93
C ASN A 899 16.28 -4.89 -7.44
N LEU A 900 17.46 -4.42 -7.86
CA LEU A 900 17.79 -4.19 -9.27
C LEU A 900 17.74 -5.45 -10.14
N TYR A 901 18.11 -6.62 -9.61
CA TYR A 901 18.29 -7.83 -10.41
C TYR A 901 17.26 -8.93 -10.14
N ASP A 902 16.29 -8.64 -9.26
CA ASP A 902 15.13 -9.49 -9.07
C ASP A 902 13.96 -8.92 -9.87
N GLU A 903 13.63 -9.57 -10.99
CA GLU A 903 12.59 -9.14 -11.93
C GLU A 903 11.19 -9.02 -11.29
N ARG A 904 10.92 -9.72 -10.18
CA ARG A 904 9.65 -9.57 -9.46
C ARG A 904 9.67 -8.33 -8.57
N LEU A 905 10.79 -8.07 -7.89
CA LEU A 905 10.91 -6.93 -6.97
C LEU A 905 11.01 -5.60 -7.70
N ASN A 906 11.66 -5.55 -8.87
CA ASN A 906 11.73 -4.34 -9.70
C ASN A 906 10.62 -4.24 -10.76
N LEU A 907 9.66 -5.18 -10.76
CA LEU A 907 8.57 -5.25 -11.75
C LEU A 907 9.08 -5.19 -13.21
N ARG A 908 10.21 -5.84 -13.51
CA ARG A 908 10.89 -5.86 -14.81
C ARG A 908 11.28 -4.49 -15.35
N LEU A 909 11.67 -3.57 -14.48
CA LEU A 909 12.06 -2.19 -14.82
C LEU A 909 12.88 -2.06 -16.12
N GLY A 910 13.95 -2.85 -16.30
CA GLY A 910 14.78 -2.81 -17.49
C GLY A 910 14.05 -3.14 -18.80
N HIS A 911 13.10 -4.08 -18.77
CA HIS A 911 12.25 -4.38 -19.92
C HIS A 911 11.33 -3.21 -20.26
N HIS A 912 10.78 -2.55 -19.24
CA HIS A 912 9.85 -1.44 -19.41
C HIS A 912 10.55 -0.21 -19.99
N MET A 913 11.72 0.15 -19.47
CA MET A 913 12.51 1.28 -19.98
C MET A 913 12.92 1.06 -21.44
N ALA A 914 13.41 -0.13 -21.78
CA ALA A 914 13.72 -0.51 -23.16
C ALA A 914 12.48 -0.43 -24.08
N LYS A 915 11.30 -0.84 -23.59
CA LYS A 915 10.04 -0.81 -24.33
C LYS A 915 9.54 0.62 -24.61
N ILE A 916 9.85 1.58 -23.75
CA ILE A 916 9.49 3.00 -23.93
C ILE A 916 10.59 3.82 -24.62
N GLY A 917 11.63 3.18 -25.14
CA GLY A 917 12.72 3.82 -25.88
C GLY A 917 13.71 4.57 -24.97
N VAL A 918 13.84 4.17 -23.70
CA VAL A 918 14.81 4.78 -22.77
C VAL A 918 16.01 3.84 -22.60
N LYS A 919 17.21 4.34 -22.94
CA LYS A 919 18.48 3.65 -22.67
C LYS A 919 18.77 3.68 -21.18
N ALA A 920 18.60 2.54 -20.51
CA ALA A 920 18.70 2.43 -19.05
C ALA A 920 19.79 1.45 -18.61
N VAL A 921 20.86 1.95 -18.00
CA VAL A 921 22.04 1.18 -17.61
C VAL A 921 22.05 0.99 -16.08
N PRO A 922 22.11 -0.25 -15.55
CA PRO A 922 22.24 -0.46 -14.12
C PRO A 922 23.62 -0.03 -13.60
N MET A 923 23.68 0.48 -12.36
CA MET A 923 24.90 1.03 -11.75
C MET A 923 26.10 0.07 -11.68
N ASP A 924 25.90 -1.24 -11.86
CA ASP A 924 27.02 -2.20 -11.90
C ASP A 924 27.96 -1.96 -13.09
N PHE A 925 27.46 -1.41 -14.19
CA PHE A 925 28.29 -1.02 -15.34
C PHE A 925 29.10 0.27 -15.13
N MET A 926 28.92 0.95 -14.00
CA MET A 926 29.62 2.21 -13.71
C MET A 926 30.85 1.94 -12.84
N ASP A 927 32.04 2.29 -13.34
CA ASP A 927 33.24 2.32 -12.50
C ASP A 927 33.21 3.55 -11.60
N VAL A 928 33.03 3.30 -10.30
CA VAL A 928 32.97 4.33 -9.26
C VAL A 928 34.20 4.36 -8.35
N SER A 929 35.20 3.53 -8.64
CA SER A 929 36.36 3.31 -7.77
C SER A 929 37.18 4.59 -7.54
N SER A 930 37.27 5.45 -8.54
CA SER A 930 38.01 6.71 -8.55
C SER A 930 37.25 7.89 -7.91
N VAL A 931 35.93 7.83 -7.83
CA VAL A 931 35.08 8.93 -7.35
C VAL A 931 35.34 9.21 -5.86
N ASP A 932 35.49 10.49 -5.49
CA ASP A 932 35.64 10.87 -4.09
C ASP A 932 34.30 10.95 -3.35
N LEU A 933 34.28 10.53 -2.09
CA LEU A 933 33.10 10.54 -1.21
C LEU A 933 33.44 11.15 0.17
N SER A 934 34.47 11.99 0.24
CA SER A 934 34.92 12.59 1.50
C SER A 934 33.93 13.59 2.11
N ASP A 935 33.00 14.11 1.30
CA ASP A 935 31.85 14.93 1.68
C ASP A 935 30.76 14.15 2.44
N PHE A 936 30.76 12.81 2.38
CA PHE A 936 29.89 11.94 3.19
C PHE A 936 30.73 11.01 4.10
N PRO A 937 31.55 11.56 5.02
CA PRO A 937 32.53 10.77 5.77
C PRO A 937 31.89 9.76 6.74
N SER A 938 30.61 9.95 7.05
CA SER A 938 29.83 9.08 7.93
C SER A 938 29.00 8.03 7.19
N MET A 939 29.14 7.90 5.86
CA MET A 939 28.38 6.90 5.10
C MET A 939 28.71 5.49 5.60
N TYR A 940 27.74 4.88 6.28
CA TYR A 940 27.92 3.61 6.96
C TYR A 940 27.82 2.41 6.01
N TRP A 941 26.93 2.50 5.02
CA TRP A 941 26.60 1.39 4.13
C TRP A 941 27.45 1.36 2.87
N GLY A 942 28.06 0.21 2.56
CA GLY A 942 28.88 0.04 1.36
C GLY A 942 28.10 0.27 0.05
N LEU A 943 26.92 -0.32 -0.06
CA LEU A 943 26.01 -0.07 -1.20
C LEU A 943 25.57 1.40 -1.27
N GLY A 944 25.37 2.05 -0.12
CA GLY A 944 25.05 3.48 -0.07
C GLY A 944 26.17 4.33 -0.65
N ALA A 945 27.43 4.01 -0.31
CA ALA A 945 28.60 4.67 -0.90
C ALA A 945 28.68 4.46 -2.43
N LYS A 946 28.46 3.24 -2.93
CA LYS A 946 28.42 2.95 -4.39
C LYS A 946 27.32 3.75 -5.08
N ILE A 947 26.13 3.84 -4.49
CA ILE A 947 25.00 4.61 -5.02
C ILE A 947 25.35 6.10 -5.11
N LEU A 948 25.88 6.71 -4.03
CA LEU A 948 26.22 8.14 -4.04
C LEU A 948 27.36 8.48 -5.00
N ARG A 949 28.38 7.62 -5.12
CA ARG A 949 29.44 7.79 -6.11
C ARG A 949 28.88 7.72 -7.53
N THR A 950 27.97 6.78 -7.79
CA THR A 950 27.27 6.72 -9.08
C THR A 950 26.47 8.00 -9.33
N ALA A 951 25.74 8.49 -8.32
CA ALA A 951 25.00 9.74 -8.42
C ALA A 951 25.90 10.94 -8.76
N LYS A 952 27.13 11.00 -8.23
CA LYS A 952 28.10 12.05 -8.60
C LYS A 952 28.52 11.99 -10.07
N ILE A 953 28.78 10.79 -10.61
CA ILE A 953 29.08 10.61 -12.04
C ILE A 953 27.89 11.09 -12.90
N VAL A 954 26.68 10.73 -12.50
CA VAL A 954 25.45 11.14 -13.19
C VAL A 954 25.30 12.65 -13.12
N ALA A 955 25.46 13.27 -11.95
CA ALA A 955 25.34 14.71 -11.77
C ALA A 955 26.37 15.48 -12.61
N SER A 956 27.60 14.97 -12.74
CA SER A 956 28.68 15.66 -13.49
C SER A 956 28.60 15.51 -15.01
N ASN A 957 27.83 14.56 -15.55
CA ASN A 957 27.73 14.35 -17.00
C ASN A 957 26.39 14.86 -17.55
N PRO A 958 26.34 15.90 -18.42
CA PRO A 958 25.08 16.53 -18.85
C PRO A 958 24.05 15.58 -19.47
N ASP A 959 24.51 14.52 -20.15
CA ASP A 959 23.64 13.58 -20.87
C ASP A 959 23.09 12.46 -19.97
N PHE A 960 23.58 12.35 -18.73
CA PHE A 960 23.22 11.27 -17.82
C PHE A 960 22.14 11.69 -16.83
N PHE A 961 21.10 10.88 -16.67
CA PHE A 961 19.98 11.12 -15.78
C PHE A 961 19.84 9.99 -14.74
N GLY A 962 19.46 10.34 -13.51
CA GLY A 962 19.49 9.38 -12.39
C GLY A 962 18.12 8.77 -12.09
N LEU A 963 18.03 7.43 -12.04
CA LEU A 963 16.86 6.75 -11.47
C LEU A 963 17.29 5.91 -10.28
N HIS A 964 16.79 6.21 -9.08
CA HIS A 964 17.09 5.45 -7.87
C HIS A 964 15.92 4.52 -7.50
N LEU A 965 16.15 3.21 -7.51
CA LEU A 965 15.18 2.20 -7.12
C LEU A 965 15.33 1.82 -5.64
N THR A 966 14.24 1.98 -4.88
CA THR A 966 14.16 1.58 -3.46
C THR A 966 12.82 0.90 -3.15
N ASN A 967 12.67 0.42 -1.91
CA ASN A 967 11.44 -0.23 -1.46
C ASN A 967 10.88 0.43 -0.20
N PHE A 968 9.56 0.43 -0.09
CA PHE A 968 8.87 0.88 1.12
C PHE A 968 9.36 0.10 2.34
N GLY A 969 9.57 0.81 3.45
CA GLY A 969 10.16 0.26 4.68
C GLY A 969 11.68 0.08 4.65
N CYS A 970 12.39 0.52 3.60
CA CYS A 970 13.85 0.48 3.58
C CYS A 970 14.45 1.59 4.46
N GLY A 971 14.78 1.23 5.71
CA GLY A 971 15.34 2.18 6.67
C GLY A 971 16.64 2.84 6.20
N ALA A 972 17.56 2.09 5.57
CA ALA A 972 18.83 2.64 5.10
C ALA A 972 18.64 3.64 3.94
N ASP A 973 17.73 3.35 3.01
CA ASP A 973 17.49 4.25 1.87
C ASP A 973 16.76 5.52 2.29
N SER A 974 15.92 5.47 3.34
CA SER A 974 15.30 6.69 3.89
C SER A 974 16.31 7.79 4.27
N PHE A 975 17.54 7.42 4.67
CA PHE A 975 18.64 8.37 4.86
C PHE A 975 19.37 8.68 3.56
N LEU A 976 19.60 7.67 2.72
CA LEU A 976 20.37 7.78 1.47
C LEU A 976 19.70 8.71 0.45
N GLU A 977 18.38 8.65 0.33
CA GLU A 977 17.63 9.44 -0.64
C GLU A 977 17.88 10.95 -0.46
N HIS A 978 18.05 11.44 0.77
CA HIS A 978 18.36 12.85 1.01
C HIS A 978 19.71 13.25 0.44
N PHE A 979 20.72 12.38 0.55
CA PHE A 979 22.03 12.61 -0.05
C PHE A 979 22.00 12.48 -1.57
N PHE A 980 21.22 11.52 -2.10
CA PHE A 980 21.02 11.37 -3.53
C PHE A 980 20.41 12.64 -4.14
N ARG A 981 19.32 13.15 -3.55
CA ARG A 981 18.69 14.42 -3.97
C ARG A 981 19.68 15.59 -3.89
N HIS A 982 20.47 15.67 -2.81
CA HIS A 982 21.48 16.71 -2.64
C HIS A 982 22.55 16.71 -3.74
N ILE A 983 23.02 15.52 -4.16
CA ILE A 983 24.01 15.38 -5.24
C ILE A 983 23.41 15.76 -6.59
N MET A 984 22.17 15.36 -6.86
CA MET A 984 21.52 15.63 -8.14
C MET A 984 21.18 17.13 -8.32
N GLY A 985 20.88 17.85 -7.23
CA GLY A 985 20.56 19.28 -7.30
C GLY A 985 19.35 19.56 -8.19
N ASP A 986 19.49 20.50 -9.12
CA ASP A 986 18.44 20.88 -10.08
C ASP A 986 18.34 19.95 -11.30
N LYS A 987 19.24 18.96 -11.41
CA LYS A 987 19.23 18.03 -12.53
C LYS A 987 18.07 17.07 -12.40
N ALA A 988 17.38 16.76 -13.50
CA ALA A 988 16.29 15.79 -13.50
C ALA A 988 16.74 14.41 -12.98
N TYR A 989 16.00 13.88 -12.00
CA TYR A 989 16.16 12.54 -11.45
C TYR A 989 14.81 11.96 -11.03
N MET A 990 14.77 10.65 -10.83
CA MET A 990 13.62 9.96 -10.26
C MET A 990 14.04 9.09 -9.08
N ILE A 991 13.24 9.08 -8.02
CA ILE A 991 13.29 8.05 -6.98
C ILE A 991 12.03 7.19 -7.13
N LEU A 992 12.22 5.92 -7.50
CA LEU A 992 11.14 4.96 -7.67
C LEU A 992 11.10 4.03 -6.45
N GLU A 993 10.07 4.19 -5.62
CA GLU A 993 9.81 3.33 -4.48
C GLU A 993 8.75 2.27 -4.83
N LEU A 994 9.09 1.00 -4.58
CA LEU A 994 8.22 -0.16 -4.81
C LEU A 994 7.84 -0.86 -3.49
N ASP A 995 6.78 -1.67 -3.51
CA ASP A 995 6.38 -2.50 -2.37
C ASP A 995 5.91 -3.91 -2.82
N GLU A 996 5.18 -4.62 -1.98
CA GLU A 996 4.60 -5.96 -2.23
C GLU A 996 3.64 -6.06 -3.43
N HIS A 997 3.21 -4.93 -3.99
CA HIS A 997 2.22 -4.89 -5.07
C HIS A 997 2.75 -5.41 -6.40
N SER A 998 1.86 -5.99 -7.21
CA SER A 998 2.16 -6.47 -8.57
C SER A 998 1.65 -5.51 -9.67
N ALA A 999 1.20 -4.31 -9.31
CA ALA A 999 0.67 -3.32 -10.23
C ALA A 999 1.79 -2.56 -10.96
N VAL A 1000 1.87 -2.72 -12.29
CA VAL A 1000 2.91 -2.10 -13.14
C VAL A 1000 2.48 -0.74 -13.69
N ALA A 1001 1.19 -0.52 -13.91
CA ALA A 1001 0.64 0.71 -14.50
C ALA A 1001 1.08 2.02 -13.81
N GLY A 1002 1.14 2.04 -12.47
CA GLY A 1002 1.60 3.20 -11.70
C GLY A 1002 3.08 3.49 -11.93
N VAL A 1003 3.91 2.44 -11.97
CA VAL A 1003 5.34 2.56 -12.30
C VAL A 1003 5.53 3.07 -13.72
N MET A 1004 4.76 2.56 -14.67
CA MET A 1004 4.87 2.98 -16.06
C MET A 1004 4.54 4.46 -16.27
N THR A 1005 3.49 4.95 -15.61
CA THR A 1005 3.11 6.37 -15.71
C THR A 1005 4.24 7.27 -15.21
N ARG A 1006 4.92 6.88 -14.13
CA ARG A 1006 6.11 7.57 -13.64
C ARG A 1006 7.25 7.53 -14.66
N LEU A 1007 7.57 6.36 -15.22
CA LEU A 1007 8.65 6.23 -16.21
C LEU A 1007 8.42 7.05 -17.47
N GLU A 1008 7.18 7.14 -17.96
CA GLU A 1008 6.81 7.97 -19.11
C GLU A 1008 6.94 9.46 -18.82
N ALA A 1009 6.39 9.90 -17.69
CA ALA A 1009 6.52 11.30 -17.27
C ALA A 1009 7.99 11.69 -17.11
N TYR A 1010 8.82 10.79 -16.58
CA TYR A 1010 10.26 11.02 -16.44
C TYR A 1010 11.00 11.06 -17.76
N LYS A 1011 10.66 10.20 -18.71
CA LYS A 1011 11.15 10.31 -20.09
C LYS A 1011 10.83 11.71 -20.66
N ASN A 1012 9.59 12.18 -20.50
CA ASN A 1012 9.20 13.49 -21.01
C ASN A 1012 9.95 14.63 -20.30
N VAL A 1013 10.17 14.54 -18.99
CA VAL A 1013 11.00 15.50 -18.25
C VAL A 1013 12.44 15.53 -18.76
N ILE A 1014 13.03 14.36 -19.05
CA ILE A 1014 14.37 14.26 -19.63
C ILE A 1014 14.40 14.96 -21.00
N ASP A 1015 13.46 14.62 -21.88
CA ASP A 1015 13.36 15.18 -23.23
C ASP A 1015 13.23 16.72 -23.17
N ASN A 1016 12.39 17.25 -22.26
CA ASN A 1016 12.21 18.68 -22.03
C ASN A 1016 13.48 19.35 -21.47
N SER A 1017 14.18 18.69 -20.55
CA SER A 1017 15.41 19.20 -19.94
C SER A 1017 16.52 19.35 -20.97
N ILE A 1018 16.63 18.40 -21.90
CA ILE A 1018 17.59 18.46 -23.02
C ILE A 1018 17.23 19.60 -23.97
N GLN A 1019 15.96 19.73 -24.35
CA GLN A 1019 15.51 20.84 -25.21
C GLN A 1019 15.80 22.20 -24.58
N LYS A 1020 15.54 22.36 -23.28
CA LYS A 1020 15.86 23.58 -22.53
C LYS A 1020 17.36 23.88 -22.57
N ALA A 1021 18.20 22.90 -22.30
CA ALA A 1021 19.66 23.08 -22.34
C ALA A 1021 20.14 23.49 -23.73
N GLN A 1022 19.57 22.93 -24.81
CA GLN A 1022 19.88 23.32 -26.18
C GLN A 1022 19.48 24.78 -26.47
N LEU A 1023 18.28 25.21 -26.06
CA LEU A 1023 17.80 26.57 -26.23
C LEU A 1023 18.64 27.60 -25.44
N GLU A 1024 19.02 27.27 -24.20
CA GLU A 1024 19.89 28.12 -23.36
C GLU A 1024 21.32 28.25 -23.92
N ILE A 1025 21.77 27.29 -24.75
CA ILE A 1025 23.06 27.34 -25.48
C ILE A 1025 22.94 28.17 -26.76
N GLU A 1026 21.75 28.27 -27.37
CA GLU A 1026 21.50 29.09 -28.57
C GLU A 1026 21.23 30.58 -28.25
N GLU A 1027 20.64 30.89 -27.08
CA GLU A 1027 20.37 32.26 -26.61
C GLU A 1027 21.47 33.06 -25.85
N PRO A 1028 22.73 32.62 -25.60
CA PRO A 1028 23.73 33.45 -24.94
C PRO A 1028 24.52 34.38 -25.88
N ARG A 1029 24.04 34.67 -27.11
CA ARG A 1029 24.77 35.51 -28.09
C ARG A 1029 24.02 36.72 -28.68
N LYS A 1030 22.88 37.14 -28.13
CA LYS A 1030 22.16 38.35 -28.58
C LYS A 1030 21.95 39.45 -27.52
N LEU A 1031 22.66 39.39 -26.40
CA LEU A 1031 22.73 40.49 -25.43
C LEU A 1031 24.19 40.93 -25.22
N ALA A 1032 24.83 41.32 -26.32
CA ALA A 1032 26.02 42.16 -26.32
C ALA A 1032 26.02 42.97 -27.62
N ASN A 1033 25.24 44.05 -27.63
CA ASN A 1033 25.50 45.32 -28.31
C ASN A 1033 24.45 46.35 -27.88
#